data_AF-A0A8T2ZCB4-F1
#
_entry.id   AF-A0A8T2ZCB4-F1
#
_cell.length_a   1.000
_cell.length_b   1.000
_cell.length_c   1.000
_cell.angle_alpha   90.00
_cell.angle_beta   90.00
_cell.angle_gamma   90.00
#
_symmetry.space_group_name_H-M   'P 1'
#
loop_
_entity.id
_entity.type
_entity.pdbx_description
1 polymer ?
#
loop_
_entity_poly.entity_id
_entity_poly.type
_entity_poly.pdbx_seq_one_letter_code
_entity_poly.pdbx_strand_id
1 'polypeptide(L)'
;MRAFDELRKLEMFFKDESRHGVSIVDLYELVQHAGNILPRLYLLCTVGSVYIKSKEAPAKDVLKDLVEMCRGVQHPIRGLFLRSYLAQVSRDKLLDLGSKYEGAEDTVMDAVEFVLQNFTEMNKLWVRMQHQGPVWVKEKLEKERSELRDLVGKNLHVLSQIEGVDLEIYRDTVLPRVLEQVVNCKDELAQYYLMDCTIQVFPDEYHLQTLETLLGACPQLQPTVDVKTVLSRLMERLSNYAASSADVLPEFLQVEAFAKLSSAIGKVIEAQVDMPIVGAVALYVSLLTFTLHVHPERLDYVNQVLGACVKKLSGKPKLEDIRAKKQIVALLSAPLEKYNDIVTALKLSNYPHVMDCLDYETNKGMAMVIIQSAMKNNTCISTADKVEVLFELIKGLIKDLDETATDELDEEDFKEEQNSVACLVHMLYNDDSEEMLKIICAVRKHIMAGGSQRLPFTVPPLIFSALRLVRKLQDQDGNVVGEEEPATPKKVFQLLNETIEALSSVSSPELALRLYLQCAEAANDCDLEPVAYEFFTQAFILYEEEVADSKAQVTALHLIIGALQRMNVFGVENRDTLTHKATGHSAKLLKKPDQCRAVYACSHLFWVDDQDGIKDGERVLLCLKRALRIANAAQQIANATRGCSGPVTLFVEILNKYLYFFEKGNPQITSAAIQGLIELITNEMQSDSTTPDPASDAFFASTIRYIQFQKQKGGVMGEKFGPIKV
;
A
#
# COMPACT_ATOMS: atom_id res chain seq x y z
N MET A 1 -37.76 32.16 -18.81
CA MET A 1 -37.82 32.61 -17.41
C MET A 1 -38.59 33.90 -17.23
N ARG A 2 -38.17 35.08 -17.73
CA ARG A 2 -38.95 36.34 -17.56
C ARG A 2 -40.44 36.22 -17.93
N ALA A 3 -40.75 35.60 -19.07
CA ALA A 3 -42.15 35.38 -19.46
C ALA A 3 -42.90 34.39 -18.55
N PHE A 4 -42.21 33.42 -17.93
CA PHE A 4 -42.83 32.49 -17.00
C PHE A 4 -43.23 33.20 -15.71
N ASP A 5 -42.43 34.16 -15.24
CA ASP A 5 -42.75 34.95 -14.04
C ASP A 5 -43.95 35.87 -14.27
N GLU A 6 -44.05 36.49 -15.45
CA GLU A 6 -45.23 37.28 -15.83
C GLU A 6 -46.48 36.40 -16.00
N LEU A 7 -46.34 35.21 -16.60
CA LEU A 7 -47.45 34.27 -16.70
C LEU A 7 -47.92 33.74 -15.34
N ARG A 8 -47.02 33.59 -14.36
CA ARG A 8 -47.40 33.27 -12.97
C ARG A 8 -48.21 34.38 -12.32
N LYS A 9 -47.87 35.65 -12.57
CA LYS A 9 -48.70 36.79 -12.12
C LYS A 9 -50.08 36.75 -12.77
N LEU A 10 -50.14 36.36 -14.05
CA LEU A 10 -51.39 36.18 -14.78
C LEU A 10 -52.21 35.00 -14.24
N GLU A 11 -51.60 33.87 -13.87
CA GLU A 11 -52.27 32.76 -13.19
C GLU A 11 -52.94 33.23 -11.89
N MET A 12 -52.22 34.02 -11.07
CA MET A 12 -52.78 34.58 -9.84
C MET A 12 -53.94 35.54 -10.11
N PHE A 13 -53.91 36.27 -11.22
CA PHE A 13 -55.00 37.15 -11.62
C PHE A 13 -56.24 36.35 -12.04
N PHE A 14 -56.09 35.30 -12.85
CA PHE A 14 -57.19 34.43 -13.27
C PHE A 14 -57.79 33.61 -12.13
N LYS A 15 -57.05 33.40 -11.04
CA LYS A 15 -57.57 32.73 -9.84
C LYS A 15 -58.60 33.58 -9.08
N ASP A 16 -58.56 34.91 -9.23
CA ASP A 16 -59.45 35.83 -8.51
C ASP A 16 -60.66 36.20 -9.37
N GLU A 17 -61.74 35.40 -9.26
CA GLU A 17 -62.99 35.56 -10.03
C GLU A 17 -63.58 36.97 -9.93
N SER A 18 -63.34 37.66 -8.80
CA SER A 18 -63.80 39.03 -8.56
C SER A 18 -63.18 40.06 -9.52
N ARG A 19 -62.07 39.74 -10.17
CA ARG A 19 -61.30 40.68 -11.01
C ARG A 19 -61.61 40.61 -12.50
N HIS A 20 -62.15 39.50 -13.00
CA HIS A 20 -62.37 39.29 -14.45
C HIS A 20 -63.83 39.05 -14.84
N GLY A 21 -64.71 38.61 -13.93
CA GLY A 21 -66.17 38.56 -14.16
C GLY A 21 -66.67 37.60 -15.25
N VAL A 22 -65.87 36.58 -15.61
CA VAL A 22 -66.17 35.56 -16.64
C VAL A 22 -66.01 34.18 -16.01
N SER A 23 -66.86 33.21 -16.38
CA SER A 23 -66.74 31.83 -15.89
C SER A 23 -65.42 31.20 -16.36
N ILE A 24 -64.88 30.25 -15.61
CA ILE A 24 -63.57 29.66 -15.95
C ILE A 24 -63.66 28.76 -17.19
N VAL A 25 -64.82 28.14 -17.42
CA VAL A 25 -65.14 27.39 -18.65
C VAL A 25 -65.05 28.30 -19.88
N ASP A 26 -65.74 29.44 -19.85
CA ASP A 26 -65.72 30.40 -20.97
C ASP A 26 -64.32 30.99 -21.16
N LEU A 27 -63.57 31.18 -20.08
CA LEU A 27 -62.18 31.63 -20.15
C LEU A 27 -61.27 30.59 -20.81
N TYR A 28 -61.48 29.30 -20.54
CA TYR A 28 -60.74 28.19 -21.15
C TYR A 28 -61.01 28.09 -22.67
N GLU A 29 -62.22 28.43 -23.12
CA GLU A 29 -62.54 28.56 -24.55
C GLU A 29 -61.97 29.86 -25.16
N LEU A 30 -62.11 30.99 -24.46
CA LEU A 30 -61.74 32.31 -24.97
C LEU A 30 -60.25 32.43 -25.28
N VAL A 31 -59.38 31.83 -24.45
CA VAL A 31 -57.93 31.82 -24.72
C VAL A 31 -57.56 31.03 -25.97
N GLN A 32 -58.42 30.14 -26.45
CA GLN A 32 -58.20 29.36 -27.67
C GLN A 32 -58.38 30.18 -28.95
N HIS A 33 -59.07 31.32 -28.89
CA HIS A 33 -59.19 32.25 -30.03
C HIS A 33 -57.90 32.99 -30.38
N ALA A 34 -56.85 32.89 -29.56
CA ALA A 34 -55.55 33.45 -29.89
C ALA A 34 -55.00 32.81 -31.18
N GLY A 35 -54.82 33.62 -32.23
CA GLY A 35 -54.48 33.13 -33.57
C GLY A 35 -53.11 32.43 -33.68
N ASN A 36 -52.13 32.82 -32.85
CA ASN A 36 -50.82 32.18 -32.81
C ASN A 36 -50.80 31.02 -31.80
N ILE A 37 -50.36 29.84 -32.24
CA ILE A 37 -50.39 28.62 -31.44
C ILE A 37 -49.59 28.69 -30.13
N LEU A 38 -48.43 29.37 -30.13
CA LEU A 38 -47.56 29.41 -28.95
C LEU A 38 -48.17 30.25 -27.82
N PRO A 39 -48.56 31.53 -28.03
CA PRO A 39 -49.33 32.29 -27.04
C PRO A 39 -50.59 31.57 -26.58
N ARG A 40 -51.34 30.98 -27.52
CA ARG A 40 -52.55 30.21 -27.23
C ARG A 40 -52.29 29.10 -26.20
N LEU A 41 -51.28 28.27 -26.43
CA LEU A 41 -51.00 27.14 -25.54
C LEU A 41 -50.43 27.58 -24.17
N TYR A 42 -49.63 28.65 -24.10
CA TYR A 42 -49.20 29.19 -22.80
C TYR A 42 -50.38 29.73 -21.98
N LEU A 43 -51.30 30.46 -22.62
CA LEU A 43 -52.53 30.93 -21.97
C LEU A 43 -53.42 29.75 -21.57
N LEU A 44 -53.59 28.77 -22.46
CA LEU A 44 -54.38 27.56 -22.21
C LEU A 44 -53.83 26.75 -21.04
N CYS A 45 -52.51 26.55 -20.95
CA CYS A 45 -51.90 25.88 -19.79
C CYS A 45 -52.12 26.67 -18.49
N THR A 46 -52.07 28.00 -18.56
CA THR A 46 -52.25 28.88 -17.40
C THR A 46 -53.70 28.83 -16.89
N VAL A 47 -54.68 28.96 -17.80
CA VAL A 47 -56.11 28.88 -17.48
C VAL A 47 -56.51 27.46 -17.10
N GLY A 48 -56.00 26.43 -17.78
CA GLY A 48 -56.24 25.03 -17.44
C GLY A 48 -55.79 24.69 -16.01
N SER A 49 -54.70 25.29 -15.55
CA SER A 49 -54.30 25.17 -14.15
C SER A 49 -55.29 25.79 -13.16
N VAL A 50 -55.88 26.94 -13.51
CA VAL A 50 -56.93 27.57 -12.70
C VAL A 50 -58.21 26.75 -12.76
N TYR A 51 -58.53 26.16 -13.91
CA TYR A 51 -59.70 25.33 -14.14
C TYR A 51 -59.67 24.03 -13.32
N ILE A 52 -58.49 23.42 -13.18
CA ILE A 52 -58.31 22.28 -12.25
C ILE A 52 -58.48 22.75 -10.79
N LYS A 53 -57.94 23.93 -10.43
CA LYS A 53 -58.04 24.50 -9.08
C LYS A 53 -59.47 24.86 -8.67
N SER A 54 -60.33 25.26 -9.61
CA SER A 54 -61.74 25.60 -9.35
C SER A 54 -62.64 24.37 -9.15
N LYS A 55 -62.16 23.17 -9.50
CA LYS A 55 -62.89 21.90 -9.42
C LYS A 55 -64.16 21.83 -10.30
N GLU A 56 -64.26 22.69 -11.30
CA GLU A 56 -65.39 22.68 -12.25
C GLU A 56 -65.28 21.52 -13.26
N ALA A 57 -64.08 21.01 -13.52
CA ALA A 57 -63.80 19.85 -14.36
C ALA A 57 -62.83 18.88 -13.67
N PRO A 58 -62.90 17.56 -13.98
CA PRO A 58 -61.96 16.59 -13.46
C PRO A 58 -60.55 16.89 -13.97
N ALA A 59 -59.55 16.78 -13.09
CA ALA A 59 -58.17 17.11 -13.41
C ALA A 59 -57.64 16.26 -14.57
N LYS A 60 -58.06 14.99 -14.63
CA LYS A 60 -57.72 14.03 -15.68
C LYS A 60 -58.01 14.54 -17.09
N ASP A 61 -59.23 15.03 -17.34
CA ASP A 61 -59.66 15.43 -18.68
C ASP A 61 -58.92 16.67 -19.14
N VAL A 62 -58.73 17.65 -18.25
CA VAL A 62 -58.00 18.89 -18.55
C VAL A 62 -56.52 18.60 -18.81
N LEU A 63 -55.88 17.77 -17.97
CA LEU A 63 -54.48 17.40 -18.15
C LEU A 63 -54.26 16.61 -19.46
N LYS A 64 -55.16 15.69 -19.79
CA LYS A 64 -55.13 14.92 -21.04
C LYS A 64 -55.29 15.84 -22.25
N ASP A 65 -56.26 16.76 -22.22
CA ASP A 65 -56.46 17.75 -23.28
C ASP A 65 -55.22 18.64 -23.45
N LEU A 66 -54.66 19.20 -22.37
CA LEU A 66 -53.47 20.05 -22.44
C LEU A 66 -52.26 19.34 -23.04
N VAL A 67 -52.00 18.08 -22.66
CA VAL A 67 -50.88 17.30 -23.20
C VAL A 67 -51.06 16.97 -24.68
N GLU A 68 -52.29 16.65 -25.11
CA GLU A 68 -52.65 16.40 -26.50
C GLU A 68 -52.53 17.69 -27.34
N MET A 69 -53.05 18.81 -26.85
CA MET A 69 -52.96 20.11 -27.53
C MET A 69 -51.51 20.61 -27.66
N CYS A 70 -50.64 20.27 -26.70
CA CYS A 70 -49.21 20.54 -26.79
C CYS A 70 -48.49 19.75 -27.91
N ARG A 71 -49.10 18.69 -28.48
CA ARG A 71 -48.56 18.01 -29.67
C ARG A 71 -48.58 18.93 -30.90
N GLY A 72 -49.36 20.01 -30.90
CA GLY A 72 -49.37 20.99 -32.00
C GLY A 72 -48.05 21.73 -32.20
N VAL A 73 -47.16 21.77 -31.20
CA VAL A 73 -45.86 22.46 -31.30
C VAL A 73 -44.73 21.45 -31.48
N GLN A 74 -44.37 21.19 -32.74
CA GLN A 74 -43.30 20.25 -33.11
C GLN A 74 -41.91 20.88 -33.18
N HIS A 75 -41.80 22.20 -32.99
CA HIS A 75 -40.50 22.88 -32.95
C HIS A 75 -39.76 22.53 -31.64
N PRO A 76 -38.55 21.96 -31.68
CA PRO A 76 -37.86 21.42 -30.51
C PRO A 76 -37.73 22.36 -29.32
N ILE A 77 -37.05 23.51 -29.48
CA ILE A 77 -36.81 24.45 -28.38
C ILE A 77 -38.12 25.01 -27.82
N ARG A 78 -39.00 25.51 -28.68
CA ARG A 78 -40.30 26.08 -28.28
C ARG A 78 -41.20 25.04 -27.59
N GLY A 79 -41.24 23.82 -28.12
CA GLY A 79 -41.99 22.71 -27.55
C GLY A 79 -41.43 22.23 -26.21
N LEU A 80 -40.11 22.13 -26.06
CA LEU A 80 -39.45 21.78 -24.79
C LEU A 80 -39.78 22.78 -23.69
N PHE A 81 -39.68 24.10 -23.98
CA PHE A 81 -40.03 25.12 -22.99
C PHE A 81 -41.54 25.14 -22.67
N LEU A 82 -42.41 24.96 -23.67
CA LEU A 82 -43.86 24.89 -23.44
C LEU A 82 -44.22 23.68 -22.57
N ARG A 83 -43.66 22.50 -22.86
CA ARG A 83 -43.89 21.28 -22.08
C ARG A 83 -43.27 21.33 -20.69
N SER A 84 -42.10 21.98 -20.55
CA SER A 84 -41.53 22.25 -19.23
C SER A 84 -42.39 23.22 -18.43
N TYR A 85 -43.03 24.20 -19.07
CA TYR A 85 -43.99 25.08 -18.42
C TYR A 85 -45.24 24.31 -17.98
N LEU A 86 -45.79 23.47 -18.85
CA LEU A 86 -46.91 22.59 -18.52
C LEU A 86 -46.60 21.73 -17.29
N ALA A 87 -45.46 21.04 -17.26
CA ALA A 87 -45.04 20.23 -16.11
C ALA A 87 -44.86 21.05 -14.82
N GLN A 88 -44.42 22.31 -14.92
CA GLN A 88 -44.27 23.20 -13.76
C GLN A 88 -45.62 23.68 -13.24
N VAL A 89 -46.56 23.94 -14.14
CA VAL A 89 -47.91 24.43 -13.85
C VAL A 89 -48.83 23.29 -13.38
N SER A 90 -48.58 22.05 -13.77
CA SER A 90 -49.36 20.89 -13.32
C SER A 90 -48.86 20.29 -12.00
N ARG A 91 -47.64 20.60 -11.54
CA ARG A 91 -46.99 19.95 -10.39
C ARG A 91 -47.83 19.94 -9.10
N ASP A 92 -48.44 21.06 -8.73
CA ASP A 92 -49.28 21.20 -7.52
C ASP A 92 -50.70 20.65 -7.69
N LYS A 93 -50.99 20.03 -8.83
CA LYS A 93 -52.32 19.64 -9.31
C LYS A 93 -52.34 18.22 -9.87
N LEU A 94 -51.24 17.48 -9.74
CA LEU A 94 -51.20 16.07 -10.06
C LEU A 94 -52.02 15.29 -9.02
N LEU A 95 -52.61 14.20 -9.48
CA LEU A 95 -53.45 13.31 -8.69
C LEU A 95 -52.53 12.43 -7.81
N ASP A 96 -52.16 12.93 -6.65
CA ASP A 96 -51.43 12.19 -5.62
C ASP A 96 -52.42 11.53 -4.63
N LEU A 97 -52.01 10.45 -3.97
CA LEU A 97 -52.79 9.81 -2.90
C LEU A 97 -53.18 10.84 -1.82
N GLY A 98 -54.49 11.00 -1.56
CA GLY A 98 -54.99 11.98 -0.59
C GLY A 98 -55.03 13.43 -1.10
N SER A 99 -54.82 13.66 -2.40
CA SER A 99 -54.94 14.99 -2.98
C SER A 99 -56.40 15.48 -2.98
N LYS A 100 -56.59 16.80 -2.84
CA LYS A 100 -57.93 17.43 -2.86
C LYS A 100 -58.66 17.32 -4.21
N TYR A 101 -57.99 16.78 -5.21
CA TYR A 101 -58.44 16.60 -6.58
C TYR A 101 -58.71 15.13 -6.93
N GLU A 102 -58.53 14.22 -5.97
CA GLU A 102 -58.88 12.80 -6.08
C GLU A 102 -60.42 12.67 -6.16
N GLY A 103 -60.93 12.48 -7.39
CA GLY A 103 -62.31 12.09 -7.63
C GLY A 103 -62.52 10.59 -7.43
N ALA A 104 -63.77 10.13 -7.34
CA ALA A 104 -64.10 8.71 -7.14
C ALA A 104 -63.65 7.76 -8.29
N GLU A 105 -63.22 8.31 -9.43
CA GLU A 105 -62.75 7.57 -10.61
C GLU A 105 -61.30 7.94 -11.04
N ASP A 106 -60.64 8.87 -10.34
CA ASP A 106 -59.33 9.41 -10.73
C ASP A 106 -58.20 8.66 -10.00
N THR A 107 -57.37 7.94 -10.75
CA THR A 107 -56.30 7.10 -10.17
C THR A 107 -54.94 7.76 -10.35
N VAL A 108 -54.00 7.52 -9.43
CA VAL A 108 -52.57 7.90 -9.53
C VAL A 108 -51.97 7.54 -10.90
N MET A 109 -52.44 6.46 -11.52
CA MET A 109 -52.05 6.02 -12.87
C MET A 109 -52.30 7.07 -13.96
N ASP A 110 -53.33 7.90 -13.86
CA ASP A 110 -53.61 8.95 -14.84
C ASP A 110 -52.54 10.07 -14.76
N ALA A 111 -52.06 10.39 -13.56
CA ALA A 111 -50.95 11.33 -13.37
C ALA A 111 -49.63 10.73 -13.92
N VAL A 112 -49.38 9.45 -13.68
CA VAL A 112 -48.21 8.74 -14.23
C VAL A 112 -48.24 8.74 -15.77
N GLU A 113 -49.37 8.41 -16.39
CA GLU A 113 -49.51 8.40 -17.85
C GLU A 113 -49.32 9.80 -18.44
N PHE A 114 -49.89 10.84 -17.81
CA PHE A 114 -49.69 12.23 -18.22
C PHE A 114 -48.19 12.60 -18.25
N VAL A 115 -47.45 12.29 -17.18
CA VAL A 115 -46.03 12.63 -17.09
C VAL A 115 -45.19 11.79 -18.06
N LEU A 116 -45.47 10.49 -18.22
CA LEU A 116 -44.80 9.62 -19.18
C LEU A 116 -45.03 10.05 -20.63
N GLN A 117 -46.25 10.47 -20.97
CA GLN A 117 -46.57 11.01 -22.28
C GLN A 117 -45.83 12.33 -22.53
N ASN A 118 -45.78 13.21 -21.53
CA ASN A 118 -45.02 14.46 -21.65
C ASN A 118 -43.51 14.20 -21.80
N PHE A 119 -42.96 13.28 -21.01
CA PHE A 119 -41.57 12.82 -21.09
C PHE A 119 -41.23 12.28 -22.48
N THR A 120 -42.08 11.39 -23.02
CA THR A 120 -41.91 10.80 -24.35
C THR A 120 -41.81 11.87 -25.43
N GLU A 121 -42.72 12.85 -25.43
CA GLU A 121 -42.70 13.93 -26.41
C GLU A 121 -41.53 14.89 -26.21
N MET A 122 -41.14 15.18 -24.95
CA MET A 122 -39.95 15.99 -24.67
C MET A 122 -38.67 15.30 -25.13
N ASN A 123 -38.53 13.99 -24.92
CA ASN A 123 -37.38 13.22 -25.41
C ASN A 123 -37.31 13.26 -26.96
N LYS A 124 -38.44 13.04 -27.65
CA LYS A 124 -38.50 13.14 -29.11
C LYS A 124 -38.09 14.52 -29.62
N LEU A 125 -38.59 15.59 -28.99
CA LEU A 125 -38.20 16.96 -29.35
C LEU A 125 -36.71 17.20 -29.12
N TRP A 126 -36.18 16.73 -28.00
CA TRP A 126 -34.77 16.89 -27.66
C TRP A 126 -33.83 16.14 -28.61
N VAL A 127 -34.18 14.92 -29.03
CA VAL A 127 -33.44 14.16 -30.06
C VAL A 127 -33.58 14.82 -31.43
N ARG A 128 -34.75 15.39 -31.73
CA ARG A 128 -34.96 16.14 -32.98
C ARG A 128 -34.05 17.35 -33.09
N MET A 129 -33.64 17.98 -31.98
CA MET A 129 -32.66 19.09 -31.99
C MET A 129 -31.35 18.70 -32.68
N GLN A 130 -30.91 17.45 -32.56
CA GLN A 130 -29.66 16.97 -33.17
C GLN A 130 -29.67 17.07 -34.70
N HIS A 131 -30.85 17.01 -35.30
CA HIS A 131 -31.04 16.95 -36.74
C HIS A 131 -31.47 18.30 -37.33
N GLN A 132 -31.54 19.36 -36.52
CA GLN A 132 -31.93 20.69 -37.00
C GLN A 132 -30.73 21.45 -37.56
N GLY A 133 -30.83 21.89 -38.81
CA GLY A 133 -29.86 22.79 -39.42
C GLY A 133 -28.62 22.11 -40.03
N PRO A 134 -27.73 22.90 -40.64
CA PRO A 134 -26.55 22.41 -41.35
C PRO A 134 -25.46 21.88 -40.41
N VAL A 135 -24.61 20.98 -40.93
CA VAL A 135 -23.62 20.19 -40.17
C VAL A 135 -22.65 21.04 -39.33
N TRP A 136 -22.27 22.23 -39.78
CA TRP A 136 -21.34 23.10 -39.03
C TRP A 136 -21.94 23.66 -37.73
N VAL A 137 -23.26 23.57 -37.52
CA VAL A 137 -23.93 24.04 -36.30
C VAL A 137 -24.05 22.90 -35.27
N LYS A 138 -23.68 21.65 -35.61
CA LYS A 138 -23.86 20.48 -34.73
C LYS A 138 -23.22 20.65 -33.35
N GLU A 139 -21.98 21.12 -33.29
CA GLU A 139 -21.27 21.30 -32.02
C GLU A 139 -21.96 22.33 -31.10
N LYS A 140 -22.46 23.43 -31.70
CA LYS A 140 -23.26 24.42 -30.97
C LYS A 140 -24.58 23.81 -30.48
N LEU A 141 -25.25 23.00 -31.31
CA LEU A 141 -26.49 22.33 -30.96
C LEU A 141 -26.29 21.29 -29.87
N GLU A 142 -25.19 20.53 -29.87
CA GLU A 142 -24.87 19.59 -28.79
C GLU A 142 -24.66 20.32 -27.46
N LYS A 143 -24.01 21.48 -27.47
CA LYS A 143 -23.90 22.33 -26.28
C LYS A 143 -25.26 22.81 -25.79
N GLU A 144 -26.09 23.35 -26.68
CA GLU A 144 -27.46 23.79 -26.34
C GLU A 144 -28.32 22.61 -25.85
N ARG A 145 -28.22 21.43 -26.47
CA ARG A 145 -28.90 20.20 -26.04
C ARG A 145 -28.46 19.77 -24.65
N SER A 146 -27.16 19.86 -24.36
CA SER A 146 -26.61 19.56 -23.03
C SER A 146 -27.15 20.52 -21.97
N GLU A 147 -27.29 21.81 -22.28
CA GLU A 147 -27.90 22.80 -21.37
C GLU A 147 -29.39 22.55 -21.12
N LEU A 148 -30.10 22.00 -22.11
CA LEU A 148 -31.55 21.75 -22.05
C LEU A 148 -31.93 20.36 -21.51
N ARG A 149 -30.97 19.46 -21.25
CA ARG A 149 -31.22 18.09 -20.77
C ARG A 149 -32.05 18.05 -19.49
N ASP A 150 -31.83 19.02 -18.58
CA ASP A 150 -32.53 19.15 -17.30
C ASP A 150 -34.03 19.42 -17.48
N LEU A 151 -34.47 19.97 -18.62
CA LEU A 151 -35.89 20.13 -18.90
C LEU A 151 -36.57 18.76 -19.06
N VAL A 152 -35.89 17.81 -19.70
CA VAL A 152 -36.39 16.45 -19.90
C VAL A 152 -36.33 15.68 -18.58
N GLY A 153 -35.19 15.74 -17.87
CA GLY A 153 -34.98 15.06 -16.59
C GLY A 153 -35.93 15.49 -15.48
N LYS A 154 -36.43 16.74 -15.50
CA LYS A 154 -37.48 17.20 -14.56
C LYS A 154 -38.74 16.34 -14.60
N ASN A 155 -39.10 15.73 -15.72
CA ASN A 155 -40.27 14.84 -15.76
C ASN A 155 -40.04 13.57 -14.92
N LEU A 156 -38.82 13.00 -14.98
CA LEU A 156 -38.46 11.86 -14.13
C LEU A 156 -38.48 12.25 -12.65
N HIS A 157 -38.00 13.45 -12.32
CA HIS A 157 -38.07 13.96 -10.96
C HIS A 157 -39.51 14.13 -10.46
N VAL A 158 -40.41 14.61 -11.32
CA VAL A 158 -41.84 14.68 -10.99
C VAL A 158 -42.40 13.28 -10.74
N LEU A 159 -42.06 12.28 -11.57
CA LEU A 159 -42.48 10.88 -11.33
C LEU A 159 -42.03 10.34 -9.97
N SER A 160 -40.82 10.68 -9.51
CA SER A 160 -40.34 10.27 -8.19
C SER A 160 -41.03 10.96 -7.01
N GLN A 161 -41.71 12.08 -7.25
CA GLN A 161 -42.37 12.89 -6.21
C GLN A 161 -43.85 12.57 -6.05
N ILE A 162 -44.47 11.82 -6.97
CA ILE A 162 -45.88 11.46 -6.89
C ILE A 162 -46.07 10.48 -5.73
N GLU A 163 -46.74 10.93 -4.68
CA GLU A 163 -47.12 10.09 -3.54
C GLU A 163 -48.16 9.05 -4.02
N GLY A 164 -47.73 7.79 -4.10
CA GLY A 164 -48.53 6.67 -4.63
C GLY A 164 -47.91 5.90 -5.78
N VAL A 165 -46.72 6.30 -6.26
CA VAL A 165 -45.91 5.41 -7.12
C VAL A 165 -45.25 4.37 -6.24
N ASP A 166 -45.98 3.30 -5.96
CA ASP A 166 -45.44 2.14 -5.25
C ASP A 166 -44.47 1.34 -6.12
N LEU A 167 -43.71 0.45 -5.49
CA LEU A 167 -42.74 -0.42 -6.16
C LEU A 167 -43.34 -1.19 -7.35
N GLU A 168 -44.59 -1.65 -7.22
CA GLU A 168 -45.30 -2.39 -8.28
C GLU A 168 -45.55 -1.51 -9.50
N ILE A 169 -46.06 -0.29 -9.31
CA ILE A 169 -46.31 0.68 -10.39
C ILE A 169 -45.01 1.07 -11.08
N TYR A 170 -43.94 1.27 -10.29
CA TYR A 170 -42.62 1.57 -10.83
C TYR A 170 -42.09 0.42 -11.69
N ARG A 171 -42.15 -0.81 -11.18
CA ARG A 171 -41.65 -2.03 -11.83
C ARG A 171 -42.40 -2.35 -13.13
N ASP A 172 -43.72 -2.29 -13.09
CA ASP A 172 -44.56 -2.81 -14.17
C ASP A 172 -44.88 -1.75 -15.23
N THR A 173 -44.92 -0.46 -14.85
CA THR A 173 -45.33 0.62 -15.75
C THR A 173 -44.25 1.66 -15.98
N VAL A 174 -43.76 2.33 -14.92
CA VAL A 174 -42.90 3.51 -15.08
C VAL A 174 -41.55 3.15 -15.72
N LEU A 175 -40.82 2.21 -15.12
CA LEU A 175 -39.48 1.87 -15.56
C LEU A 175 -39.46 1.28 -16.99
N PRO A 176 -40.33 0.30 -17.35
CA PRO A 176 -40.35 -0.23 -18.72
C PRO A 176 -40.62 0.85 -19.77
N ARG A 177 -41.55 1.79 -19.50
CA ARG A 177 -41.87 2.90 -20.42
C ARG A 177 -40.72 3.90 -20.56
N VAL A 178 -40.04 4.23 -19.47
CA VAL A 178 -38.86 5.11 -19.52
C VAL A 178 -37.74 4.43 -20.31
N LEU A 179 -37.44 3.17 -20.02
CA LEU A 179 -36.38 2.41 -20.71
C LEU A 179 -36.68 2.18 -22.18
N GLU A 180 -37.95 1.96 -22.55
CA GLU A 180 -38.38 1.90 -23.94
C GLU A 180 -37.99 3.17 -24.70
N GLN A 181 -38.21 4.35 -24.12
CA GLN A 181 -37.82 5.62 -24.72
C GLN A 181 -36.31 5.81 -24.79
N VAL A 182 -35.57 5.34 -23.79
CA VAL A 182 -34.09 5.40 -23.77
C VAL A 182 -33.50 4.51 -24.86
N VAL A 183 -33.94 3.26 -24.97
CA VAL A 183 -33.41 2.34 -25.98
C VAL A 183 -33.78 2.80 -27.39
N ASN A 184 -35.03 3.22 -27.60
CA ASN A 184 -35.53 3.59 -28.93
C ASN A 184 -35.03 4.95 -29.44
N CYS A 185 -34.54 5.84 -28.58
CA CYS A 185 -34.11 7.17 -29.04
C CYS A 185 -32.84 7.14 -29.89
N LYS A 186 -31.99 6.11 -29.74
CA LYS A 186 -30.74 5.89 -30.51
C LYS A 186 -29.84 7.12 -30.59
N ASP A 187 -29.84 7.96 -29.56
CA ASP A 187 -29.04 9.18 -29.45
C ASP A 187 -28.12 9.08 -28.23
N GLU A 188 -26.82 9.28 -28.44
CA GLU A 188 -25.78 9.05 -27.42
C GLU A 188 -25.96 9.92 -26.18
N LEU A 189 -26.12 11.23 -26.37
CA LEU A 189 -26.31 12.21 -25.30
C LEU A 189 -27.57 11.87 -24.48
N ALA A 190 -28.67 11.56 -25.17
CA ALA A 190 -29.93 11.25 -24.53
C ALA A 190 -29.88 9.93 -23.76
N GLN A 191 -29.30 8.88 -24.34
CA GLN A 191 -29.16 7.59 -23.69
C GLN A 191 -28.33 7.68 -22.41
N TYR A 192 -27.17 8.33 -22.48
CA TYR A 192 -26.30 8.53 -21.33
C TYR A 192 -27.03 9.29 -20.21
N TYR A 193 -27.58 10.47 -20.53
CA TYR A 193 -28.20 11.34 -19.53
C TYR A 193 -29.45 10.73 -18.92
N LEU A 194 -30.33 10.10 -19.72
CA LEU A 194 -31.59 9.55 -19.21
C LEU A 194 -31.36 8.31 -18.34
N MET A 195 -30.38 7.47 -18.66
CA MET A 195 -30.00 6.36 -17.78
C MET A 195 -29.43 6.88 -16.46
N ASP A 196 -28.51 7.84 -16.51
CA ASP A 196 -27.93 8.44 -15.31
C ASP A 196 -28.98 9.16 -14.45
N CYS A 197 -29.90 9.88 -15.08
CA CYS A 197 -31.00 10.58 -14.41
C CYS A 197 -31.98 9.57 -13.77
N THR A 198 -32.29 8.45 -14.44
CA THR A 198 -33.11 7.38 -13.86
C THR A 198 -32.46 6.81 -12.61
N ILE A 199 -31.15 6.54 -12.66
CA ILE A 199 -30.40 6.03 -11.51
C ILE A 199 -30.39 7.07 -10.38
N GLN A 200 -30.25 8.37 -10.67
CA GLN A 200 -30.17 9.43 -9.64
C GLN A 200 -31.52 9.76 -8.98
N VAL A 201 -32.60 9.76 -9.77
CA VAL A 201 -33.88 10.29 -9.32
C VAL A 201 -34.69 9.30 -8.48
N PHE A 202 -34.68 8.01 -8.84
CA PHE A 202 -35.48 7.02 -8.13
C PHE A 202 -34.76 6.44 -6.90
N PRO A 203 -35.50 5.93 -5.88
CA PRO A 203 -34.93 5.32 -4.68
C PRO A 203 -34.15 4.03 -4.93
N ASP A 204 -33.23 3.71 -4.02
CA ASP A 204 -32.36 2.53 -4.10
C ASP A 204 -33.10 1.20 -3.98
N GLU A 205 -34.14 1.16 -3.15
CA GLU A 205 -35.05 0.01 -3.01
C GLU A 205 -35.67 -0.40 -4.36
N TYR A 206 -36.05 0.58 -5.17
CA TYR A 206 -36.68 0.34 -6.47
C TYR A 206 -35.64 -0.19 -7.47
N HIS A 207 -34.43 0.37 -7.46
CA HIS A 207 -33.34 -0.12 -8.30
C HIS A 207 -32.95 -1.55 -7.95
N LEU A 208 -32.93 -1.92 -6.67
CA LEU A 208 -32.63 -3.28 -6.24
C LEU A 208 -33.65 -4.27 -6.81
N GLN A 209 -34.94 -4.00 -6.65
CA GLN A 209 -36.00 -4.91 -7.09
C GLN A 209 -36.19 -4.97 -8.62
N THR A 210 -35.83 -3.90 -9.33
CA THR A 210 -35.92 -3.78 -10.80
C THR A 210 -34.59 -3.96 -11.54
N LEU A 211 -33.56 -4.43 -10.83
CA LEU A 211 -32.19 -4.51 -11.33
C LEU A 211 -32.08 -5.28 -12.65
N GLU A 212 -32.83 -6.36 -12.81
CA GLU A 212 -32.86 -7.15 -14.04
C GLU A 212 -33.35 -6.36 -15.26
N THR A 213 -34.45 -5.61 -15.10
CA THR A 213 -35.02 -4.78 -16.17
C THR A 213 -34.10 -3.62 -16.53
N LEU A 214 -33.53 -2.95 -15.52
CA LEU A 214 -32.60 -1.83 -15.72
C LEU A 214 -31.31 -2.30 -16.44
N LEU A 215 -30.70 -3.38 -15.96
CA LEU A 215 -29.48 -3.94 -16.55
C LEU A 215 -29.72 -4.55 -17.94
N GLY A 216 -30.93 -5.07 -18.20
CA GLY A 216 -31.32 -5.60 -19.51
C GLY A 216 -31.37 -4.53 -20.62
N ALA A 217 -31.53 -3.26 -20.26
CA ALA A 217 -31.50 -2.15 -21.20
C ALA A 217 -30.07 -1.74 -21.58
N CYS A 218 -29.08 -1.91 -20.70
CA CYS A 218 -27.71 -1.45 -20.93
C CYS A 218 -27.04 -2.03 -22.20
N PRO A 219 -27.14 -3.33 -22.53
CA PRO A 219 -26.60 -3.88 -23.77
C PRO A 219 -27.28 -3.36 -25.06
N GLN A 220 -28.46 -2.75 -24.96
CA GLN A 220 -29.24 -2.26 -26.11
C GLN A 220 -28.91 -0.80 -26.46
N LEU A 221 -28.10 -0.13 -25.64
CA LEU A 221 -27.66 1.24 -25.87
C LEU A 221 -26.64 1.30 -27.03
N GLN A 222 -26.47 2.48 -27.61
CA GLN A 222 -25.46 2.69 -28.65
C GLN A 222 -24.05 2.39 -28.10
N PRO A 223 -23.16 1.76 -28.88
CA PRO A 223 -21.80 1.43 -28.41
C PRO A 223 -20.95 2.63 -27.99
N THR A 224 -21.26 3.84 -28.49
CA THR A 224 -20.57 5.08 -28.14
C THR A 224 -20.97 5.65 -26.79
N VAL A 225 -22.08 5.17 -26.20
CA VAL A 225 -22.54 5.62 -24.89
C VAL A 225 -21.58 5.14 -23.81
N ASP A 226 -21.24 6.03 -22.88
CA ASP A 226 -20.42 5.72 -21.70
C ASP A 226 -21.22 4.93 -20.65
N VAL A 227 -21.55 3.68 -21.00
CA VAL A 227 -22.25 2.72 -20.15
C VAL A 227 -21.41 2.35 -18.93
N LYS A 228 -20.07 2.44 -19.05
CA LYS A 228 -19.15 2.24 -17.94
C LYS A 228 -19.51 3.17 -16.78
N THR A 229 -19.55 4.48 -17.01
CA THR A 229 -19.83 5.45 -15.94
C THR A 229 -21.23 5.26 -15.34
N VAL A 230 -22.23 4.95 -16.16
CA VAL A 230 -23.61 4.67 -15.71
C VAL A 230 -23.65 3.48 -14.75
N LEU A 231 -23.05 2.34 -15.13
CA LEU A 231 -23.01 1.14 -14.31
C LEU A 231 -22.15 1.32 -13.05
N SER A 232 -21.01 2.02 -13.15
CA SER A 232 -20.17 2.34 -11.99
C SER A 232 -20.93 3.16 -10.95
N ARG A 233 -21.70 4.18 -11.36
CA ARG A 233 -22.54 4.98 -10.45
C ARG A 233 -23.66 4.16 -9.81
N LEU A 234 -24.30 3.27 -10.57
CA LEU A 234 -25.31 2.37 -10.01
C LEU A 234 -24.71 1.47 -8.91
N MET A 235 -23.57 0.85 -9.19
CA MET A 235 -22.89 -0.02 -8.22
C MET A 235 -22.40 0.75 -6.99
N GLU A 236 -21.84 1.95 -7.17
CA GLU A 236 -21.44 2.82 -6.06
C GLU A 236 -22.64 3.20 -5.18
N ARG A 237 -23.76 3.58 -5.81
CA ARG A 237 -24.99 3.95 -5.10
C ARG A 237 -25.55 2.79 -4.29
N LEU A 238 -25.65 1.60 -4.91
CA LEU A 238 -26.09 0.37 -4.22
C LEU A 238 -25.12 -0.05 -3.10
N SER A 239 -23.81 0.14 -3.29
CA SER A 239 -22.79 -0.12 -2.27
C SER A 239 -22.96 0.81 -1.06
N ASN A 240 -23.21 2.10 -1.30
CA ASN A 240 -23.46 3.08 -0.25
C ASN A 240 -24.79 2.80 0.48
N TYR A 241 -25.80 2.33 -0.24
CA TYR A 241 -27.07 1.90 0.34
C TYR A 241 -26.88 0.70 1.28
N ALA A 242 -26.15 -0.33 0.85
CA ALA A 242 -25.80 -1.47 1.68
C ALA A 242 -24.97 -1.09 2.91
N ALA A 243 -24.09 -0.07 2.79
CA ALA A 243 -23.30 0.43 3.92
C ALA A 243 -24.15 1.23 4.93
N SER A 244 -25.21 1.89 4.49
CA SER A 244 -26.08 2.72 5.33
C SER A 244 -27.13 1.91 6.09
N SER A 245 -27.58 0.80 5.50
CA SER A 245 -28.68 -0.03 6.04
C SER A 245 -28.32 -1.50 6.04
N ALA A 246 -27.72 -1.98 7.14
CA ALA A 246 -27.31 -3.39 7.29
C ALA A 246 -28.48 -4.39 7.16
N ASP A 247 -29.70 -3.96 7.49
CA ASP A 247 -30.92 -4.78 7.42
C ASP A 247 -31.31 -5.16 5.99
N VAL A 248 -30.76 -4.50 4.98
CA VAL A 248 -31.07 -4.71 3.56
C VAL A 248 -30.13 -5.76 2.92
N LEU A 249 -29.02 -6.11 3.57
CA LEU A 249 -28.07 -7.12 3.06
C LEU A 249 -28.71 -8.47 2.68
N PRO A 250 -29.71 -9.01 3.43
CA PRO A 250 -30.42 -10.22 3.02
C PRO A 250 -31.21 -10.05 1.71
N GLU A 251 -31.75 -8.86 1.44
CA GLU A 251 -32.48 -8.59 0.20
C GLU A 251 -31.55 -8.64 -1.03
N PHE A 252 -30.31 -8.15 -0.91
CA PHE A 252 -29.31 -8.26 -1.97
C PHE A 252 -29.00 -9.72 -2.34
N LEU A 253 -29.00 -10.62 -1.34
CA LEU A 253 -28.83 -12.05 -1.56
C LEU A 253 -30.06 -12.67 -2.23
N GLN A 254 -31.27 -12.33 -1.77
CA GLN A 254 -32.52 -12.83 -2.36
C GLN A 254 -32.69 -12.41 -3.83
N VAL A 255 -32.28 -11.18 -4.16
CA VAL A 255 -32.37 -10.64 -5.53
C VAL A 255 -31.23 -11.14 -6.43
N GLU A 256 -30.23 -11.82 -5.86
CA GLU A 256 -29.01 -12.26 -6.55
C GLU A 256 -28.29 -11.11 -7.26
N ALA A 257 -28.18 -9.96 -6.58
CA ALA A 257 -27.69 -8.70 -7.18
C ALA A 257 -26.31 -8.86 -7.85
N PHE A 258 -25.39 -9.60 -7.21
CA PHE A 258 -24.08 -9.91 -7.77
C PHE A 258 -24.16 -10.67 -9.10
N ALA A 259 -24.96 -11.74 -9.17
CA ALA A 259 -25.08 -12.56 -10.38
C ALA A 259 -25.68 -11.75 -11.54
N LYS A 260 -26.69 -10.93 -11.25
CA LYS A 260 -27.32 -10.03 -12.23
C LYS A 260 -26.32 -8.98 -12.74
N LEU A 261 -25.60 -8.30 -11.85
CA LEU A 261 -24.57 -7.31 -12.22
C LEU A 261 -23.43 -7.95 -13.02
N SER A 262 -22.92 -9.10 -12.57
CA SER A 262 -21.85 -9.82 -13.26
C SER A 262 -22.27 -10.27 -14.66
N SER A 263 -23.50 -10.81 -14.81
CA SER A 263 -24.04 -11.21 -16.11
C SER A 263 -24.23 -10.00 -17.04
N ALA A 264 -24.76 -8.90 -16.51
CA ALA A 264 -24.97 -7.68 -17.27
C ALA A 264 -23.67 -7.06 -17.76
N ILE A 265 -22.64 -6.97 -16.90
CA ILE A 265 -21.31 -6.48 -17.30
C ILE A 265 -20.73 -7.37 -18.40
N GLY A 266 -20.86 -8.69 -18.30
CA GLY A 266 -20.46 -9.61 -19.36
C GLY A 266 -21.15 -9.30 -20.69
N LYS A 267 -22.49 -9.19 -20.69
CA LYS A 267 -23.29 -8.86 -21.88
C LYS A 267 -22.96 -7.48 -22.46
N VAL A 268 -22.71 -6.47 -21.64
CA VAL A 268 -22.33 -5.12 -22.08
C VAL A 268 -20.95 -5.15 -22.76
N ILE A 269 -19.99 -5.86 -22.17
CA ILE A 269 -18.64 -6.02 -22.74
C ILE A 269 -18.68 -6.81 -24.06
N GLU A 270 -19.60 -7.75 -24.22
CA GLU A 270 -19.81 -8.49 -25.48
C GLU A 270 -20.52 -7.64 -26.54
N ALA A 271 -21.51 -6.84 -26.16
CA ALA A 271 -22.26 -5.97 -27.06
C ALA A 271 -21.41 -4.79 -27.58
N GLN A 272 -20.48 -4.28 -26.76
CA GLN A 272 -19.58 -3.19 -27.14
C GLN A 272 -18.22 -3.73 -27.63
N VAL A 273 -18.15 -4.08 -28.92
CA VAL A 273 -16.96 -4.67 -29.56
C VAL A 273 -15.72 -3.76 -29.44
N ASP A 274 -15.91 -2.44 -29.52
CA ASP A 274 -14.85 -1.43 -29.46
C ASP A 274 -14.55 -0.92 -28.04
N MET A 275 -15.09 -1.55 -26.98
CA MET A 275 -14.84 -1.10 -25.60
C MET A 275 -13.34 -1.17 -25.26
N PRO A 276 -12.71 -0.05 -24.84
CA PRO A 276 -11.33 -0.06 -24.36
C PRO A 276 -11.14 -0.99 -23.17
N ILE A 277 -9.96 -1.62 -23.05
CA ILE A 277 -9.65 -2.52 -21.92
C ILE A 277 -9.80 -1.79 -20.57
N VAL A 278 -9.40 -0.52 -20.52
CA VAL A 278 -9.59 0.36 -19.35
C VAL A 278 -11.05 0.41 -18.91
N GLY A 279 -11.99 0.42 -19.87
CA GLY A 279 -13.43 0.46 -19.60
C GLY A 279 -13.90 -0.84 -18.96
N ALA A 280 -13.53 -1.99 -19.54
CA ALA A 280 -13.89 -3.30 -19.02
C ALA A 280 -13.29 -3.54 -17.62
N VAL A 281 -12.00 -3.21 -17.41
CA VAL A 281 -11.35 -3.35 -16.10
C VAL A 281 -12.01 -2.45 -15.06
N ALA A 282 -12.34 -1.21 -15.40
CA ALA A 282 -13.00 -0.30 -14.46
C ALA A 282 -14.40 -0.78 -14.04
N LEU A 283 -15.15 -1.46 -14.93
CA LEU A 283 -16.38 -2.15 -14.58
C LEU A 283 -16.13 -3.29 -13.59
N TYR A 284 -15.08 -4.10 -13.81
CA TYR A 284 -14.69 -5.15 -12.86
C TYR A 284 -14.22 -4.57 -11.52
N VAL A 285 -13.51 -3.44 -11.49
CA VAL A 285 -13.15 -2.73 -10.25
C VAL A 285 -14.40 -2.28 -9.49
N SER A 286 -15.38 -1.72 -10.21
CA SER A 286 -16.64 -1.27 -9.61
C SER A 286 -17.43 -2.46 -9.04
N LEU A 287 -17.51 -3.57 -9.80
CA LEU A 287 -18.16 -4.80 -9.35
C LEU A 287 -17.45 -5.44 -8.15
N LEU A 288 -16.11 -5.45 -8.16
CA LEU A 288 -15.33 -5.97 -7.04
C LEU A 288 -15.53 -5.11 -5.79
N THR A 289 -15.50 -3.78 -5.93
CA THR A 289 -15.74 -2.85 -4.81
C THR A 289 -17.12 -3.07 -4.22
N PHE A 290 -18.15 -3.19 -5.06
CA PHE A 290 -19.51 -3.56 -4.63
C PHE A 290 -19.52 -4.90 -3.89
N THR A 291 -18.88 -5.93 -4.44
CA THR A 291 -18.83 -7.27 -3.83
C THR A 291 -18.16 -7.25 -2.47
N LEU A 292 -17.04 -6.53 -2.33
CA LEU A 292 -16.30 -6.41 -1.07
C LEU A 292 -17.08 -5.65 0.01
N HIS A 293 -18.00 -4.77 -0.37
CA HIS A 293 -18.87 -4.04 0.57
C HIS A 293 -20.11 -4.84 0.97
N VAL A 294 -20.79 -5.44 -0.01
CA VAL A 294 -22.08 -6.13 0.21
C VAL A 294 -21.89 -7.58 0.68
N HIS A 295 -20.86 -8.27 0.18
CA HIS A 295 -20.60 -9.68 0.47
C HIS A 295 -19.13 -9.94 0.85
N PRO A 296 -18.64 -9.38 1.98
CA PRO A 296 -17.24 -9.53 2.39
C PRO A 296 -16.85 -10.99 2.61
N GLU A 297 -17.74 -11.87 3.08
CA GLU A 297 -17.37 -13.27 3.39
C GLU A 297 -17.28 -14.18 2.15
N ARG A 298 -17.82 -13.76 0.99
CA ARG A 298 -17.94 -14.60 -0.20
C ARG A 298 -16.73 -14.44 -1.13
N LEU A 299 -15.64 -15.12 -0.78
CA LEU A 299 -14.41 -15.16 -1.59
C LEU A 299 -14.64 -15.71 -3.01
N ASP A 300 -15.65 -16.58 -3.20
CA ASP A 300 -16.01 -17.13 -4.52
C ASP A 300 -16.36 -16.03 -5.52
N TYR A 301 -17.12 -15.02 -5.08
CA TYR A 301 -17.54 -13.90 -5.92
C TYR A 301 -16.35 -13.03 -6.31
N VAL A 302 -15.47 -12.73 -5.35
CA VAL A 302 -14.21 -12.03 -5.63
C VAL A 302 -13.38 -12.78 -6.65
N ASN A 303 -13.22 -14.10 -6.46
CA ASN A 303 -12.46 -14.94 -7.37
C ASN A 303 -13.09 -15.03 -8.76
N GLN A 304 -14.42 -15.00 -8.86
CA GLN A 304 -15.15 -14.96 -10.13
C GLN A 304 -14.91 -13.66 -10.89
N VAL A 305 -14.89 -12.50 -10.21
CA VAL A 305 -14.58 -11.19 -10.83
C VAL A 305 -13.15 -11.17 -11.35
N LEU A 306 -12.18 -11.63 -10.55
CA LEU A 306 -10.79 -11.75 -10.97
C LEU A 306 -10.66 -12.70 -12.18
N GLY A 307 -11.33 -13.84 -12.15
CA GLY A 307 -11.34 -14.79 -13.27
C GLY A 307 -11.96 -14.22 -14.56
N ALA A 308 -13.02 -13.41 -14.44
CA ALA A 308 -13.61 -12.70 -15.57
C ALA A 308 -12.64 -11.64 -16.15
N CYS A 309 -11.87 -10.98 -15.28
CA CYS A 309 -10.79 -10.08 -15.69
C CYS A 309 -9.70 -10.83 -16.46
N VAL A 310 -9.20 -11.95 -15.91
CA VAL A 310 -8.20 -12.81 -16.58
C VAL A 310 -8.69 -13.24 -17.96
N LYS A 311 -9.93 -13.71 -18.10
CA LYS A 311 -10.48 -14.11 -19.41
C LYS A 311 -10.49 -12.97 -20.45
N LYS A 312 -10.69 -11.72 -20.01
CA LYS A 312 -10.68 -10.56 -20.91
C LYS A 312 -9.26 -10.11 -21.27
N LEU A 313 -8.30 -10.35 -20.38
CA LEU A 313 -6.88 -10.04 -20.57
C LEU A 313 -6.15 -11.16 -21.35
N SER A 314 -6.57 -12.41 -21.18
CA SER A 314 -6.00 -13.58 -21.87
C SER A 314 -6.26 -13.48 -23.37
N GLY A 315 -5.18 -13.45 -24.17
CA GLY A 315 -5.25 -13.35 -25.64
C GLY A 315 -4.91 -11.96 -26.22
N LYS A 316 -4.58 -10.97 -25.39
CA LYS A 316 -4.03 -9.68 -25.84
C LYS A 316 -2.54 -9.56 -25.46
N PRO A 317 -1.70 -8.89 -26.29
CA PRO A 317 -0.32 -8.61 -25.91
C PRO A 317 -0.27 -7.77 -24.63
N LYS A 318 0.86 -7.83 -23.91
CA LYS A 318 1.09 -7.14 -22.63
C LYS A 318 0.56 -5.70 -22.67
N LEU A 319 -0.17 -5.31 -21.63
CA LEU A 319 -0.90 -4.03 -21.56
C LEU A 319 0.03 -2.83 -21.65
N GLU A 320 -0.06 -2.04 -22.71
CA GLU A 320 0.73 -0.80 -22.86
C GLU A 320 0.04 0.43 -22.22
N ASP A 321 -1.29 0.46 -22.12
CA ASP A 321 -2.03 1.63 -21.61
C ASP A 321 -1.85 1.81 -20.09
N ILE A 322 -1.19 2.91 -19.70
CA ILE A 322 -0.96 3.34 -18.31
C ILE A 322 -2.27 3.42 -17.51
N ARG A 323 -3.38 3.85 -18.14
CA ARG A 323 -4.67 3.94 -17.45
C ARG A 323 -5.25 2.55 -17.16
N ALA A 324 -5.00 1.57 -18.03
CA ALA A 324 -5.42 0.19 -17.78
C ALA A 324 -4.61 -0.41 -16.62
N LYS A 325 -3.29 -0.19 -16.61
CA LYS A 325 -2.40 -0.61 -15.52
C LYS A 325 -2.87 -0.09 -14.17
N LYS A 326 -3.15 1.22 -14.06
CA LYS A 326 -3.69 1.83 -12.82
C LYS A 326 -5.00 1.19 -12.35
N GLN A 327 -5.89 0.84 -13.28
CA GLN A 327 -7.15 0.17 -12.93
C GLN A 327 -6.94 -1.28 -12.45
N ILE A 328 -5.97 -2.00 -13.00
CA ILE A 328 -5.64 -3.35 -12.52
C ILE A 328 -4.98 -3.30 -11.14
N VAL A 329 -4.10 -2.32 -10.91
CA VAL A 329 -3.53 -2.09 -9.57
C VAL A 329 -4.65 -1.80 -8.56
N ALA A 330 -5.63 -0.96 -8.92
CA ALA A 330 -6.81 -0.72 -8.08
C ALA A 330 -7.64 -2.00 -7.85
N LEU A 331 -7.82 -2.84 -8.88
CA LEU A 331 -8.52 -4.13 -8.77
C LEU A 331 -7.84 -5.07 -7.77
N LEU A 332 -6.51 -5.17 -7.80
CA LEU A 332 -5.74 -6.04 -6.91
C LEU A 332 -5.56 -5.45 -5.50
N SER A 333 -5.56 -4.12 -5.37
CA SER A 333 -5.44 -3.43 -4.08
C SER A 333 -6.73 -3.49 -3.26
N ALA A 334 -7.90 -3.47 -3.91
CA ALA A 334 -9.19 -3.42 -3.20
C ALA A 334 -9.42 -4.60 -2.21
N PRO A 335 -9.11 -5.87 -2.55
CA PRO A 335 -9.18 -6.97 -1.59
C PRO A 335 -8.20 -6.80 -0.41
N LEU A 336 -6.98 -6.32 -0.69
CA LEU A 336 -5.94 -6.14 0.32
C LEU A 336 -6.32 -5.07 1.35
N GLU A 337 -7.00 -4.01 0.91
CA GLU A 337 -7.50 -2.94 1.78
C GLU A 337 -8.67 -3.41 2.65
N LYS A 338 -9.55 -4.27 2.14
CA LYS A 338 -10.78 -4.65 2.84
C LYS A 338 -10.57 -5.77 3.86
N TYR A 339 -9.79 -6.80 3.52
CA TYR A 339 -9.71 -8.00 4.36
C TYR A 339 -8.83 -7.85 5.59
N ASN A 340 -7.97 -6.82 5.68
CA ASN A 340 -6.93 -6.63 6.71
C ASN A 340 -5.94 -7.81 6.89
N ASP A 341 -6.22 -8.96 6.29
CA ASP A 341 -5.43 -10.18 6.32
C ASP A 341 -5.06 -10.58 4.87
N ILE A 342 -3.77 -10.46 4.56
CA ILE A 342 -3.23 -10.87 3.26
C ILE A 342 -3.43 -12.36 3.02
N VAL A 343 -3.45 -13.19 4.06
CA VAL A 343 -3.64 -14.63 3.91
C VAL A 343 -4.97 -14.95 3.23
N THR A 344 -5.99 -14.12 3.44
CA THR A 344 -7.28 -14.26 2.77
C THR A 344 -7.21 -13.91 1.28
N ALA A 345 -6.44 -12.88 0.92
CA ALA A 345 -6.15 -12.55 -0.47
C ALA A 345 -5.31 -13.64 -1.17
N LEU A 346 -4.33 -14.24 -0.48
CA LEU A 346 -3.48 -15.32 -1.01
C LEU A 346 -4.27 -16.61 -1.31
N LYS A 347 -5.46 -16.81 -0.71
CA LYS A 347 -6.34 -17.95 -1.02
C LYS A 347 -7.06 -17.81 -2.37
N LEU A 348 -7.06 -16.62 -2.98
CA LEU A 348 -7.76 -16.38 -4.24
C LEU A 348 -6.97 -16.99 -5.41
N SER A 349 -7.51 -18.08 -5.98
CA SER A 349 -6.81 -18.83 -7.05
C SER A 349 -6.53 -18.00 -8.30
N ASN A 350 -7.39 -17.03 -8.64
CA ASN A 350 -7.23 -16.20 -9.83
C ASN A 350 -6.37 -14.95 -9.60
N TYR A 351 -5.97 -14.66 -8.35
CA TYR A 351 -5.14 -13.49 -8.04
C TYR A 351 -3.74 -13.59 -8.68
N PRO A 352 -2.98 -14.70 -8.57
CA PRO A 352 -1.71 -14.87 -9.28
C PRO A 352 -1.86 -14.76 -10.80
N HIS A 353 -2.95 -15.27 -11.37
CA HIS A 353 -3.20 -15.23 -12.81
C HIS A 353 -3.40 -13.81 -13.36
N VAL A 354 -3.98 -12.89 -12.56
CA VAL A 354 -4.04 -11.47 -12.94
C VAL A 354 -2.65 -10.84 -12.87
N MET A 355 -1.86 -11.20 -11.85
CA MET A 355 -0.49 -10.72 -11.67
C MET A 355 0.44 -11.14 -12.83
N ASP A 356 0.25 -12.34 -13.39
CA ASP A 356 0.99 -12.85 -14.56
C ASP A 356 0.66 -12.10 -15.86
N CYS A 357 -0.47 -11.38 -15.92
CA CYS A 357 -0.85 -10.56 -17.08
C CYS A 357 -0.15 -9.19 -17.09
N LEU A 358 0.52 -8.81 -15.99
CA LEU A 358 1.18 -7.51 -15.84
C LEU A 358 2.58 -7.50 -16.45
N ASP A 359 3.05 -6.31 -16.80
CA ASP A 359 4.46 -6.05 -17.10
C ASP A 359 5.31 -5.97 -15.82
N TYR A 360 6.62 -6.03 -15.98
CA TYR A 360 7.57 -6.12 -14.86
C TYR A 360 7.45 -4.94 -13.89
N GLU A 361 7.38 -3.71 -14.38
CA GLU A 361 7.26 -2.51 -13.54
C GLU A 361 5.97 -2.50 -12.72
N THR A 362 4.82 -2.80 -13.33
CA THR A 362 3.54 -2.82 -12.62
C THR A 362 3.49 -3.97 -11.61
N ASN A 363 4.08 -5.12 -11.95
CA ASN A 363 4.20 -6.26 -11.06
C ASN A 363 5.03 -5.89 -9.81
N LYS A 364 6.16 -5.21 -10.02
CA LYS A 364 7.03 -4.67 -8.95
C LYS A 364 6.29 -3.69 -8.04
N GLY A 365 5.57 -2.73 -8.62
CA GLY A 365 4.76 -1.77 -7.86
C GLY A 365 3.64 -2.46 -7.06
N MET A 366 2.96 -3.45 -7.64
CA MET A 366 1.92 -4.20 -6.94
C MET A 366 2.50 -5.09 -5.83
N ALA A 367 3.68 -5.68 -6.04
CA ALA A 367 4.39 -6.44 -5.01
C ALA A 367 4.73 -5.55 -3.79
N MET A 368 5.14 -4.29 -4.02
CA MET A 368 5.35 -3.33 -2.94
C MET A 368 4.05 -3.01 -2.18
N VAL A 369 2.92 -2.87 -2.88
CA VAL A 369 1.60 -2.67 -2.22
C VAL A 369 1.23 -3.87 -1.34
N ILE A 370 1.51 -5.10 -1.79
CA ILE A 370 1.30 -6.31 -0.99
C ILE A 370 2.15 -6.27 0.29
N ILE A 371 3.44 -5.95 0.19
CA ILE A 371 4.34 -5.85 1.35
C ILE A 371 3.88 -4.77 2.33
N GLN A 372 3.56 -3.57 1.82
CA GLN A 372 3.08 -2.46 2.64
C GLN A 372 1.77 -2.77 3.35
N SER A 373 0.84 -3.47 2.70
CA SER A 373 -0.39 -3.95 3.33
C SER A 373 -0.09 -4.96 4.46
N ALA A 374 0.90 -5.83 4.26
CA ALA A 374 1.30 -6.84 5.26
C ALA A 374 1.81 -6.16 6.52
N MET A 375 2.68 -5.16 6.32
CA MET A 375 3.29 -4.38 7.38
C MET A 375 2.27 -3.51 8.10
N LYS A 376 1.38 -2.81 7.36
CA LYS A 376 0.36 -1.94 7.94
C LYS A 376 -0.58 -2.70 8.88
N ASN A 377 -0.94 -3.93 8.54
CA ASN A 377 -1.88 -4.74 9.29
C ASN A 377 -1.21 -5.68 10.31
N ASN A 378 0.12 -5.67 10.40
CA ASN A 378 0.92 -6.62 11.20
C ASN A 378 0.52 -8.10 10.96
N THR A 379 0.19 -8.46 9.72
CA THR A 379 -0.29 -9.81 9.39
C THR A 379 0.86 -10.81 9.50
N CYS A 380 0.78 -11.74 10.44
CA CYS A 380 1.75 -12.81 10.60
C CYS A 380 1.46 -13.96 9.63
N ILE A 381 2.44 -14.34 8.82
CA ILE A 381 2.32 -15.46 7.88
C ILE A 381 2.98 -16.69 8.50
N SER A 382 2.15 -17.67 8.86
CA SER A 382 2.56 -18.76 9.74
C SER A 382 2.78 -20.11 9.07
N THR A 383 2.57 -20.28 7.75
CA THR A 383 2.75 -21.60 7.10
C THR A 383 3.62 -21.51 5.85
N ALA A 384 4.46 -22.54 5.63
CA ALA A 384 5.41 -22.57 4.52
C ALA A 384 4.72 -22.45 3.15
N ASP A 385 3.56 -23.09 2.96
CA ASP A 385 2.79 -23.01 1.71
C ASP A 385 2.35 -21.58 1.38
N LYS A 386 1.96 -20.80 2.40
CA LYS A 386 1.54 -19.40 2.20
C LYS A 386 2.74 -18.52 1.86
N VAL A 387 3.91 -18.84 2.45
CA VAL A 387 5.16 -18.15 2.16
C VAL A 387 5.59 -18.43 0.71
N GLU A 388 5.52 -19.68 0.24
CA GLU A 388 5.79 -20.02 -1.16
C GLU A 388 4.88 -19.21 -2.11
N VAL A 389 3.56 -19.16 -1.86
CA VAL A 389 2.63 -18.36 -2.68
C VAL A 389 2.96 -16.86 -2.65
N LEU A 390 3.26 -16.32 -1.47
CA LEU A 390 3.63 -14.91 -1.34
C LEU A 390 4.91 -14.58 -2.11
N PHE A 391 5.95 -15.41 -1.95
CA PHE A 391 7.26 -15.20 -2.58
C PHE A 391 7.18 -15.35 -4.11
N GLU A 392 6.28 -16.19 -4.62
CA GLU A 392 5.93 -16.22 -6.05
C GLU A 392 5.24 -14.94 -6.53
N LEU A 393 4.39 -14.31 -5.72
CA LEU A 393 3.76 -13.04 -6.06
C LEU A 393 4.74 -11.86 -6.04
N ILE A 394 5.73 -11.89 -5.14
CA ILE A 394 6.76 -10.85 -5.05
C ILE A 394 8.05 -11.21 -5.80
N LYS A 395 8.01 -12.22 -6.68
CA LYS A 395 9.20 -12.69 -7.43
C LYS A 395 9.91 -11.59 -8.20
N GLY A 396 9.19 -10.57 -8.67
CA GLY A 396 9.80 -9.40 -9.34
C GLY A 396 10.68 -8.55 -8.41
N LEU A 397 10.41 -8.54 -7.11
CA LEU A 397 11.23 -7.87 -6.08
C LEU A 397 12.36 -8.75 -5.54
N ILE A 398 12.33 -10.06 -5.80
CA ILE A 398 13.34 -11.00 -5.31
C ILE A 398 14.32 -11.41 -6.41
N LYS A 399 13.86 -11.67 -7.63
CA LYS A 399 14.67 -12.18 -8.74
C LYS A 399 14.91 -11.12 -9.80
N ASP A 400 16.14 -11.00 -10.26
CA ASP A 400 16.47 -10.23 -11.46
C ASP A 400 15.90 -10.96 -12.69
N LEU A 401 14.98 -10.30 -13.40
CA LEU A 401 14.43 -10.77 -14.66
C LEU A 401 15.18 -10.08 -15.81
N ASP A 402 16.03 -10.84 -16.50
CA ASP A 402 16.85 -10.52 -17.67
C ASP A 402 17.82 -9.32 -17.56
N GLU A 403 19.09 -9.57 -17.91
CA GLU A 403 20.23 -8.61 -17.91
C GLU A 403 20.03 -7.37 -18.80
N THR A 404 18.93 -7.30 -19.55
CA THR A 404 18.65 -6.24 -20.55
C THR A 404 17.89 -5.04 -20.00
N ALA A 405 17.39 -5.10 -18.76
CA ALA A 405 16.76 -3.96 -18.07
C ALA A 405 17.72 -3.36 -17.03
N THR A 406 18.93 -2.99 -17.46
CA THR A 406 19.74 -1.97 -16.78
C THR A 406 19.19 -0.59 -17.15
N ASP A 407 17.88 -0.39 -16.95
CA ASP A 407 17.37 0.97 -16.80
C ASP A 407 18.03 1.52 -15.54
N GLU A 408 18.40 2.80 -15.58
CA GLU A 408 18.95 3.58 -14.48
C GLU A 408 17.95 3.57 -13.30
N LEU A 409 17.87 2.46 -12.57
CA LEU A 409 17.08 2.36 -11.35
C LEU A 409 17.72 3.33 -10.36
N ASP A 410 16.92 4.25 -9.85
CA ASP A 410 17.32 5.10 -8.75
C ASP A 410 17.83 4.20 -7.61
N GLU A 411 19.08 4.37 -7.22
CA GLU A 411 19.67 3.57 -6.16
C GLU A 411 18.89 3.70 -4.85
N GLU A 412 18.22 4.84 -4.62
CA GLU A 412 17.37 5.04 -3.45
C GLU A 412 16.11 4.18 -3.52
N ASP A 413 15.38 4.21 -4.65
CA ASP A 413 14.18 3.39 -4.86
C ASP A 413 14.49 1.89 -4.72
N PHE A 414 15.60 1.43 -5.32
CA PHE A 414 16.03 0.03 -5.19
C PHE A 414 16.32 -0.35 -3.73
N LYS A 415 16.99 0.53 -2.97
CA LYS A 415 17.26 0.29 -1.54
C LYS A 415 15.96 0.24 -0.74
N GLU A 416 15.00 1.13 -1.00
CA GLU A 416 13.69 1.13 -0.31
C GLU A 416 12.89 -0.16 -0.57
N GLU A 417 12.90 -0.64 -1.81
CA GLU A 417 12.27 -1.91 -2.18
C GLU A 417 12.91 -3.09 -1.44
N GLN A 418 14.24 -3.19 -1.47
CA GLN A 418 14.95 -4.28 -0.79
C GLN A 418 14.80 -4.21 0.73
N ASN A 419 14.76 -3.01 1.31
CA ASN A 419 14.45 -2.82 2.73
C ASN A 419 13.03 -3.27 3.08
N SER A 420 12.07 -3.09 2.17
CA SER A 420 10.69 -3.56 2.37
C SER A 420 10.62 -5.09 2.36
N VAL A 421 11.35 -5.75 1.45
CA VAL A 421 11.48 -7.22 1.45
C VAL A 421 12.17 -7.71 2.74
N ALA A 422 13.22 -7.02 3.19
CA ALA A 422 13.88 -7.31 4.46
C ALA A 422 12.92 -7.22 5.66
N CYS A 423 12.07 -6.19 5.69
CA CYS A 423 11.04 -6.05 6.73
C CYS A 423 10.00 -7.17 6.67
N LEU A 424 9.59 -7.60 5.47
CA LEU A 424 8.64 -8.70 5.30
C LEU A 424 9.16 -10.00 5.94
N VAL A 425 10.45 -10.29 5.86
CA VAL A 425 11.05 -11.50 6.47
C VAL A 425 10.81 -11.54 7.99
N HIS A 426 10.78 -10.39 8.66
CA HIS A 426 10.48 -10.31 10.09
C HIS A 426 9.02 -10.56 10.45
N MET A 427 8.10 -10.48 9.47
CA MET A 427 6.67 -10.79 9.63
C MET A 427 6.36 -12.28 9.49
N LEU A 428 7.34 -13.08 9.06
CA LEU A 428 7.22 -14.53 8.92
C LEU A 428 7.55 -15.18 10.26
N TYR A 429 6.54 -15.75 10.92
CA TYR A 429 6.71 -16.35 12.23
C TYR A 429 5.69 -17.45 12.48
N ASN A 430 6.17 -18.54 13.07
CA ASN A 430 5.35 -19.58 13.67
C ASN A 430 5.89 -19.91 15.07
N ASP A 431 5.00 -20.29 15.97
CA ASP A 431 5.34 -20.78 17.32
C ASP A 431 5.94 -22.18 17.26
N ASP A 432 5.52 -23.01 16.30
CA ASP A 432 6.10 -24.33 16.06
C ASP A 432 7.48 -24.24 15.40
N SER A 433 8.47 -24.88 16.03
CA SER A 433 9.87 -24.85 15.63
C SER A 433 10.10 -25.54 14.28
N GLU A 434 9.34 -26.60 13.97
CA GLU A 434 9.48 -27.35 12.71
C GLU A 434 8.90 -26.56 11.53
N GLU A 435 7.69 -26.03 11.68
CA GLU A 435 7.07 -25.19 10.66
C GLU A 435 7.87 -23.90 10.43
N MET A 436 8.45 -23.31 11.49
CA MET A 436 9.36 -22.17 11.34
C MET A 436 10.62 -22.53 10.54
N LEU A 437 11.18 -23.73 10.72
CA LEU A 437 12.30 -24.20 9.91
C LEU A 437 11.91 -24.36 8.43
N LYS A 438 10.72 -24.91 8.15
CA LYS A 438 10.19 -25.02 6.77
C LYS A 438 10.02 -23.64 6.13
N ILE A 439 9.50 -22.66 6.88
CA ILE A 439 9.40 -21.26 6.43
C ILE A 439 10.78 -20.71 6.06
N ILE A 440 11.78 -20.86 6.94
CA ILE A 440 13.14 -20.37 6.69
C ILE A 440 13.73 -21.03 5.43
N CYS A 441 13.55 -22.34 5.25
CA CYS A 441 14.00 -23.05 4.05
C CYS A 441 13.32 -22.55 2.77
N ALA A 442 12.01 -22.29 2.81
CA ALA A 442 11.26 -21.74 1.67
C ALA A 442 11.75 -20.33 1.32
N VAL A 443 11.91 -19.45 2.32
CA VAL A 443 12.43 -18.10 2.14
C VAL A 443 13.84 -18.13 1.56
N ARG A 444 14.72 -18.97 2.10
CA ARG A 444 16.10 -19.15 1.62
C ARG A 444 16.12 -19.52 0.14
N LYS A 445 15.33 -20.52 -0.26
CA LYS A 445 15.25 -21.01 -1.64
C LYS A 445 14.94 -19.87 -2.63
N HIS A 446 14.01 -18.98 -2.27
CA HIS A 446 13.66 -17.83 -3.12
C HIS A 446 14.71 -16.73 -3.10
N ILE A 447 15.23 -16.35 -1.93
CA ILE A 447 16.24 -15.28 -1.79
C ILE A 447 17.54 -15.64 -2.51
N MET A 448 17.97 -16.91 -2.46
CA MET A 448 19.19 -17.36 -3.14
C MET A 448 19.12 -17.25 -4.67
N ALA A 449 17.93 -17.12 -5.24
CA ALA A 449 17.75 -16.88 -6.68
C ALA A 449 17.87 -15.39 -7.07
N GLY A 450 18.07 -14.49 -6.10
CA GLY A 450 17.89 -13.04 -6.26
C GLY A 450 19.07 -12.23 -6.80
N GLY A 451 20.18 -12.87 -7.13
CA GLY A 451 21.34 -12.20 -7.74
C GLY A 451 22.19 -11.39 -6.77
N SER A 452 23.28 -10.81 -7.28
CA SER A 452 24.36 -10.27 -6.46
C SER A 452 24.00 -8.98 -5.68
N GLN A 453 23.12 -8.15 -6.24
CA GLN A 453 22.81 -6.84 -5.65
C GLN A 453 21.75 -6.91 -4.53
N ARG A 454 20.88 -7.92 -4.54
CA ARG A 454 19.76 -8.06 -3.58
C ARG A 454 20.12 -8.85 -2.32
N LEU A 455 21.05 -9.79 -2.44
CA LEU A 455 21.49 -10.65 -1.33
C LEU A 455 21.98 -9.87 -0.09
N PRO A 456 22.77 -8.77 -0.21
CA PRO A 456 23.23 -8.01 0.96
C PRO A 456 22.11 -7.45 1.84
N PHE A 457 20.92 -7.22 1.29
CA PHE A 457 19.78 -6.67 2.02
C PHE A 457 18.88 -7.76 2.63
N THR A 458 18.69 -8.86 1.89
CA THR A 458 17.69 -9.88 2.21
C THR A 458 18.24 -11.05 3.05
N VAL A 459 19.55 -11.33 2.95
CA VAL A 459 20.21 -12.40 3.72
C VAL A 459 20.33 -12.07 5.22
N PRO A 460 20.73 -10.86 5.66
CA PRO A 460 20.85 -10.58 7.10
C PRO A 460 19.54 -10.79 7.89
N PRO A 461 18.36 -10.28 7.44
CA PRO A 461 17.09 -10.56 8.10
C PRO A 461 16.76 -12.06 8.23
N LEU A 462 17.05 -12.85 7.19
CA LEU A 462 16.87 -14.29 7.21
C LEU A 462 17.76 -14.96 8.27
N ILE A 463 19.02 -14.55 8.34
CA ILE A 463 19.98 -15.06 9.34
C ILE A 463 19.49 -14.73 10.75
N PHE A 464 19.10 -13.49 11.03
CA PHE A 464 18.60 -13.12 12.35
C PHE A 464 17.30 -13.84 12.72
N SER A 465 16.42 -14.10 11.74
CA SER A 465 15.21 -14.92 11.95
C SER A 465 15.57 -16.37 12.33
N ALA A 466 16.53 -16.96 11.63
CA ALA A 466 17.05 -18.30 11.96
C ALA A 466 17.79 -18.35 13.30
N LEU A 467 18.58 -17.33 13.66
CA LEU A 467 19.22 -17.24 14.98
C LEU A 467 18.19 -17.10 16.12
N ARG A 468 17.05 -16.43 15.87
CA ARG A 468 15.93 -16.41 16.83
C ARG A 468 15.33 -17.80 17.01
N LEU A 469 15.22 -18.60 15.95
CA LEU A 469 14.80 -20.01 16.05
C LEU A 469 15.82 -20.83 16.85
N VAL A 470 17.12 -20.64 16.63
CA VAL A 470 18.18 -21.33 17.41
C VAL A 470 18.03 -21.08 18.91
N ARG A 471 17.82 -19.83 19.33
CA ARG A 471 17.61 -19.48 20.75
C ARG A 471 16.36 -20.15 21.34
N LYS A 472 15.27 -20.23 20.57
CA LYS A 472 14.05 -20.96 20.99
C LYS A 472 14.30 -22.45 21.17
N LEU A 473 15.05 -23.07 20.25
CA LEU A 473 15.37 -24.50 20.33
C LEU A 473 16.20 -24.80 21.59
N GLN A 474 17.11 -23.90 21.95
CA GLN A 474 17.91 -24.00 23.18
C GLN A 474 17.05 -23.94 24.46
N ASP A 475 16.04 -23.06 24.51
CA ASP A 475 15.11 -22.99 25.66
C ASP A 475 14.20 -24.23 25.77
N GLN A 476 14.03 -24.99 24.67
CA GLN A 476 13.13 -26.14 24.56
C GLN A 476 13.82 -27.50 24.76
N ASP A 477 15.15 -27.55 24.92
CA ASP A 477 15.94 -28.77 25.15
C ASP A 477 15.57 -29.56 26.44
N GLY A 478 14.53 -29.13 27.16
CA GLY A 478 13.91 -29.86 28.26
C GLY A 478 12.76 -30.81 27.91
N ASN A 479 12.13 -30.73 26.71
CA ASN A 479 10.98 -31.59 26.37
C ASN A 479 10.70 -31.64 24.86
N VAL A 480 11.12 -32.68 24.14
CA VAL A 480 10.41 -33.11 22.91
C VAL A 480 10.38 -34.63 22.81
N VAL A 481 9.17 -35.19 22.90
CA VAL A 481 8.77 -36.54 22.49
C VAL A 481 8.07 -36.38 21.14
N GLY A 482 8.62 -36.96 20.07
CA GLY A 482 8.05 -36.96 18.72
C GLY A 482 8.90 -37.79 17.74
N GLU A 483 8.26 -38.47 16.77
CA GLU A 483 8.85 -39.50 15.89
C GLU A 483 9.43 -38.98 14.55
N GLU A 484 9.47 -37.66 14.29
CA GLU A 484 10.17 -37.07 13.12
C GLU A 484 11.52 -36.43 13.54
N GLU A 485 12.54 -36.46 12.66
CA GLU A 485 13.88 -35.93 12.98
C GLU A 485 13.79 -34.46 13.44
N PRO A 486 14.07 -34.15 14.72
CA PRO A 486 13.77 -32.84 15.28
C PRO A 486 14.62 -31.75 14.64
N ALA A 487 14.06 -30.54 14.53
CA ALA A 487 14.79 -29.34 14.15
C ALA A 487 15.92 -29.08 15.18
N THR A 488 17.14 -29.50 14.86
CA THR A 488 18.29 -29.30 15.76
C THR A 488 19.02 -28.00 15.44
N PRO A 489 19.58 -27.30 16.45
CA PRO A 489 20.42 -26.12 16.23
C PRO A 489 21.53 -26.34 15.20
N LYS A 490 22.14 -27.54 15.18
CA LYS A 490 23.18 -27.93 14.20
C LYS A 490 22.71 -27.84 12.75
N LYS A 491 21.49 -28.29 12.45
CA LYS A 491 20.91 -28.23 11.09
C LYS A 491 20.65 -26.79 10.66
N VAL A 492 20.21 -25.94 11.60
CA VAL A 492 20.03 -24.51 11.35
C VAL A 492 21.38 -23.84 11.09
N PHE A 493 22.42 -24.15 11.87
CA PHE A 493 23.76 -23.61 11.63
C PHE A 493 24.38 -24.07 10.30
N GLN A 494 24.16 -25.31 9.87
CA GLN A 494 24.57 -25.77 8.53
C GLN A 494 23.90 -24.94 7.43
N LEU A 495 22.58 -24.72 7.55
CA LEU A 495 21.83 -23.87 6.63
C LEU A 495 22.36 -22.43 6.59
N LEU A 496 22.68 -21.88 7.76
CA LEU A 496 23.26 -20.54 7.90
C LEU A 496 24.64 -20.45 7.23
N ASN A 497 25.49 -21.47 7.42
CA ASN A 497 26.82 -21.52 6.80
C ASN A 497 26.72 -21.47 5.27
N GLU A 498 25.92 -22.36 4.67
CA GLU A 498 25.72 -22.38 3.22
C GLU A 498 25.13 -21.05 2.69
N THR A 499 24.29 -20.38 3.48
CA THR A 499 23.67 -19.10 3.08
C THR A 499 24.67 -17.95 3.14
N ILE A 500 25.55 -17.92 4.14
CA ILE A 500 26.60 -16.90 4.25
C ILE A 500 27.71 -17.15 3.21
N GLU A 501 28.02 -18.40 2.90
CA GLU A 501 28.96 -18.76 1.83
C GLU A 501 28.49 -18.20 0.47
N ALA A 502 27.21 -18.35 0.14
CA ALA A 502 26.62 -17.73 -1.04
C ALA A 502 26.77 -16.20 -1.05
N LEU A 503 26.56 -15.53 0.10
CA LEU A 503 26.79 -14.09 0.22
C LEU A 503 28.28 -13.70 0.06
N SER A 504 29.20 -14.55 0.53
CA SER A 504 30.63 -14.27 0.47
C SER A 504 31.18 -14.22 -0.95
N SER A 505 30.60 -15.02 -1.86
CA SER A 505 30.92 -14.98 -3.30
C SER A 505 30.45 -13.70 -4.01
N VAL A 506 29.69 -12.86 -3.31
CA VAL A 506 28.97 -11.69 -3.83
C VAL A 506 29.46 -10.44 -3.13
N SER A 507 30.66 -9.99 -3.49
CA SER A 507 31.25 -8.64 -3.31
C SER A 507 30.94 -7.85 -2.01
N SER A 508 30.61 -8.52 -0.90
CA SER A 508 30.26 -7.93 0.39
C SER A 508 30.93 -8.68 1.56
N PRO A 509 32.27 -8.89 1.52
CA PRO A 509 32.97 -9.74 2.46
C PRO A 509 32.89 -9.25 3.90
N GLU A 510 32.79 -7.93 4.12
CA GLU A 510 32.61 -7.36 5.45
C GLU A 510 31.30 -7.75 6.12
N LEU A 511 30.21 -7.82 5.34
CA LEU A 511 28.90 -8.20 5.86
C LEU A 511 28.88 -9.69 6.20
N ALA A 512 29.38 -10.53 5.29
CA ALA A 512 29.52 -11.97 5.53
C ALA A 512 30.37 -12.26 6.77
N LEU A 513 31.50 -11.55 6.96
CA LEU A 513 32.34 -11.67 8.16
C LEU A 513 31.56 -11.32 9.44
N ARG A 514 30.80 -10.22 9.46
CA ARG A 514 29.97 -9.86 10.63
C ARG A 514 28.92 -10.92 10.92
N LEU A 515 28.29 -11.50 9.89
CA LEU A 515 27.30 -12.55 10.03
C LEU A 515 27.91 -13.85 10.56
N TYR A 516 29.08 -14.27 10.06
CA TYR A 516 29.81 -15.41 10.61
C TYR A 516 30.14 -15.23 12.09
N LEU A 517 30.60 -14.04 12.49
CA LEU A 517 30.86 -13.75 13.90
C LEU A 517 29.58 -13.83 14.74
N GLN A 518 28.45 -13.29 14.27
CA GLN A 518 27.17 -13.41 14.99
C GLN A 518 26.68 -14.87 15.10
N CYS A 519 26.85 -15.68 14.05
CA CYS A 519 26.56 -17.11 14.10
C CYS A 519 27.49 -17.85 15.06
N ALA A 520 28.78 -17.47 15.13
CA ALA A 520 29.72 -18.02 16.09
C ALA A 520 29.33 -17.69 17.54
N GLU A 521 28.86 -16.47 17.80
CA GLU A 521 28.36 -16.09 19.13
C GLU A 521 27.11 -16.88 19.51
N ALA A 522 26.17 -17.07 18.59
CA ALA A 522 25.01 -17.92 18.85
C ALA A 522 25.39 -19.40 19.04
N ALA A 523 26.38 -19.91 18.31
CA ALA A 523 26.87 -21.28 18.49
C ALA A 523 27.59 -21.46 19.84
N ASN A 524 28.25 -20.40 20.32
CA ASN A 524 28.83 -20.34 21.66
C ASN A 524 27.75 -20.40 22.74
N ASP A 525 26.65 -19.67 22.58
CA ASP A 525 25.51 -19.73 23.51
C ASP A 525 24.91 -21.14 23.58
N CYS A 526 24.93 -21.91 22.48
CA CYS A 526 24.46 -23.30 22.43
C CYS A 526 25.51 -24.37 22.79
N ASP A 527 26.69 -24.00 23.32
CA ASP A 527 27.80 -24.90 23.66
C ASP A 527 28.29 -25.78 22.48
N LEU A 528 28.16 -25.32 21.24
CA LEU A 528 28.58 -26.04 20.03
C LEU A 528 29.97 -25.62 19.55
N GLU A 529 31.02 -26.08 20.25
CA GLU A 529 32.41 -25.72 19.96
C GLU A 529 32.83 -25.92 18.49
N PRO A 530 32.57 -27.08 17.83
CA PRO A 530 33.06 -27.32 16.47
C PRO A 530 32.44 -26.35 15.45
N VAL A 531 31.16 -26.01 15.65
CA VAL A 531 30.42 -25.10 14.77
C VAL A 531 30.92 -23.66 14.95
N ALA A 532 31.13 -23.23 16.19
CA ALA A 532 31.71 -21.91 16.47
C ALA A 532 33.12 -21.80 15.87
N TYR A 533 33.94 -22.85 15.98
CA TYR A 533 35.31 -22.86 15.45
C TYR A 533 35.32 -22.79 13.91
N GLU A 534 34.41 -23.50 13.25
CA GLU A 534 34.24 -23.44 11.80
C GLU A 534 33.88 -22.03 11.34
N PHE A 535 32.89 -21.38 11.96
CA PHE A 535 32.52 -20.00 11.63
C PHE A 535 33.67 -18.99 11.82
N PHE A 536 34.46 -19.13 12.89
CA PHE A 536 35.65 -18.30 13.07
C PHE A 536 36.70 -18.57 11.98
N THR A 537 36.89 -19.83 11.59
CA THR A 537 37.82 -20.19 10.52
C THR A 537 37.41 -19.55 9.20
N GLN A 538 36.11 -19.60 8.85
CA GLN A 538 35.58 -18.93 7.66
C GLN A 538 35.73 -17.41 7.74
N ALA A 539 35.46 -16.80 8.92
CA ALA A 539 35.67 -15.37 9.12
C ALA A 539 37.14 -14.95 8.94
N PHE A 540 38.10 -15.77 9.37
CA PHE A 540 39.53 -15.53 9.14
C PHE A 540 39.90 -15.68 7.66
N ILE A 541 39.35 -16.66 6.94
CA ILE A 541 39.58 -16.84 5.50
C ILE A 541 39.10 -15.59 4.75
N LEU A 542 37.88 -15.12 5.01
CA LEU A 542 37.37 -13.88 4.39
C LEU A 542 38.22 -12.66 4.71
N TYR A 543 38.71 -12.54 5.94
CA TYR A 543 39.62 -11.46 6.33
C TYR A 543 40.94 -11.51 5.56
N GLU A 544 41.48 -12.70 5.28
CA GLU A 544 42.75 -12.89 4.58
C GLU A 544 42.64 -12.69 3.06
N GLU A 545 41.57 -13.21 2.46
CA GLU A 545 41.45 -13.31 1.00
C GLU A 545 40.69 -12.12 0.38
N GLU A 546 39.63 -11.63 1.03
CA GLU A 546 38.65 -10.72 0.41
C GLU A 546 38.69 -9.29 0.97
N VAL A 547 39.06 -9.08 2.23
CA VAL A 547 39.08 -7.74 2.85
C VAL A 547 40.39 -7.00 2.52
N ALA A 548 40.39 -6.25 1.42
CA ALA A 548 41.58 -5.50 0.96
C ALA A 548 41.73 -4.10 1.58
N ASP A 549 40.63 -3.41 1.92
CA ASP A 549 40.70 -2.03 2.42
C ASP A 549 41.31 -1.96 3.82
N SER A 550 42.26 -1.04 4.02
CA SER A 550 43.00 -0.93 5.28
C SER A 550 42.11 -0.52 6.46
N LYS A 551 41.05 0.26 6.28
CA LYS A 551 40.14 0.63 7.39
C LYS A 551 39.16 -0.51 7.68
N ALA A 552 38.69 -1.19 6.63
CA ALA A 552 37.85 -2.38 6.74
C ALA A 552 38.57 -3.50 7.50
N GLN A 553 39.85 -3.79 7.17
CA GLN A 553 40.68 -4.76 7.89
C GLN A 553 40.78 -4.44 9.37
N VAL A 554 41.05 -3.17 9.71
CA VAL A 554 41.13 -2.75 11.12
C VAL A 554 39.80 -3.00 11.82
N THR A 555 38.68 -2.62 11.20
CA THR A 555 37.34 -2.81 11.78
C THR A 555 37.01 -4.28 11.95
N ALA A 556 37.20 -5.10 10.92
CA ALA A 556 36.98 -6.53 10.93
C ALA A 556 37.80 -7.23 12.02
N LEU A 557 39.09 -6.87 12.14
CA LEU A 557 39.95 -7.46 13.16
C LEU A 557 39.52 -7.08 14.58
N HIS A 558 39.10 -5.84 14.81
CA HIS A 558 38.56 -5.45 16.12
C HIS A 558 37.27 -6.19 16.45
N LEU A 559 36.40 -6.45 15.46
CA LEU A 559 35.20 -7.26 15.63
C LEU A 559 35.54 -8.72 15.94
N ILE A 560 36.53 -9.31 15.26
CA ILE A 560 37.02 -10.67 15.55
C ILE A 560 37.56 -10.75 16.98
N ILE A 561 38.39 -9.78 17.40
CA ILE A 561 38.94 -9.72 18.77
C ILE A 561 37.81 -9.59 19.79
N GLY A 562 36.84 -8.69 19.55
CA GLY A 562 35.70 -8.48 20.43
C GLY A 562 34.81 -9.71 20.55
N ALA A 563 34.50 -10.37 19.44
CA ALA A 563 33.75 -11.61 19.43
C ALA A 563 34.50 -12.72 20.18
N LEU A 564 35.78 -12.95 19.87
CA LEU A 564 36.61 -13.98 20.51
C LEU A 564 36.77 -13.76 22.02
N GLN A 565 36.77 -12.49 22.47
CA GLN A 565 36.78 -12.16 23.90
C GLN A 565 35.51 -12.65 24.61
N ARG A 566 34.36 -12.65 23.94
CA ARG A 566 33.07 -13.10 24.49
C ARG A 566 32.88 -14.62 24.46
N MET A 567 33.74 -15.35 23.75
CA MET A 567 33.61 -16.80 23.61
C MET A 567 34.16 -17.54 24.83
N ASN A 568 33.34 -18.43 25.37
CA ASN A 568 33.64 -19.33 26.48
C ASN A 568 33.58 -20.82 26.08
N VAL A 569 33.03 -21.14 24.91
CA VAL A 569 32.86 -22.52 24.42
C VAL A 569 34.16 -23.21 24.00
N PHE A 570 35.21 -22.44 23.68
CA PHE A 570 36.45 -23.00 23.13
C PHE A 570 37.33 -23.64 24.20
N GLY A 571 37.79 -24.86 23.91
CA GLY A 571 38.89 -25.50 24.64
C GLY A 571 40.21 -24.72 24.48
N VAL A 572 41.18 -25.04 25.34
CA VAL A 572 42.47 -24.32 25.42
C VAL A 572 43.20 -24.29 24.09
N GLU A 573 43.25 -25.42 23.35
CA GLU A 573 43.98 -25.54 22.08
C GLU A 573 43.35 -24.70 20.95
N ASN A 574 42.04 -24.81 20.78
CA ASN A 574 41.29 -24.08 19.76
C ASN A 574 41.35 -22.57 20.05
N ARG A 575 41.16 -22.18 21.31
CA ARG A 575 41.25 -20.78 21.73
C ARG A 575 42.65 -20.23 21.51
N ASP A 576 43.70 -20.97 21.86
CA ASP A 576 45.09 -20.54 21.66
C ASP A 576 45.39 -20.32 20.18
N THR A 577 44.95 -21.24 19.32
CA THR A 577 45.12 -21.16 17.86
C THR A 577 44.47 -19.91 17.28
N LEU A 578 43.19 -19.65 17.59
CA LEU A 578 42.47 -18.46 17.11
C LEU A 578 43.08 -17.15 17.64
N THR A 579 43.50 -17.15 18.91
CA THR A 579 44.15 -15.99 19.54
C THR A 579 45.49 -15.67 18.90
N HIS A 580 46.29 -16.70 18.63
CA HIS A 580 47.57 -16.56 17.96
C HIS A 580 47.39 -16.03 16.53
N LYS A 581 46.40 -16.54 15.78
CA LYS A 581 46.02 -16.00 14.47
C LYS A 581 45.65 -14.52 14.55
N ALA A 582 44.69 -14.14 15.40
CA ALA A 582 44.28 -12.75 15.59
C ALA A 582 45.45 -11.82 15.96
N THR A 583 46.30 -12.27 16.88
CA THR A 583 47.51 -11.53 17.29
C THR A 583 48.50 -11.42 16.12
N GLY A 584 48.65 -12.47 15.31
CA GLY A 584 49.46 -12.48 14.10
C GLY A 584 48.98 -11.44 13.08
N HIS A 585 47.67 -11.37 12.81
CA HIS A 585 47.08 -10.39 11.88
C HIS A 585 47.17 -8.96 12.41
N SER A 586 46.97 -8.74 13.71
CA SER A 586 47.13 -7.41 14.33
C SER A 586 48.50 -6.81 14.06
N ALA A 587 49.53 -7.65 13.99
CA ALA A 587 50.89 -7.25 13.70
C ALA A 587 51.22 -7.10 12.21
N LYS A 588 50.31 -7.48 11.30
CA LYS A 588 50.50 -7.35 9.84
C LYS A 588 49.79 -6.11 9.26
N LEU A 589 49.03 -5.36 10.07
CA LEU A 589 48.38 -4.11 9.64
C LEU A 589 49.40 -3.09 9.12
N LEU A 590 49.04 -2.39 8.04
CA LEU A 590 49.92 -1.48 7.32
C LEU A 590 50.25 -0.21 8.12
N LYS A 591 49.23 0.41 8.74
CA LYS A 591 49.38 1.66 9.47
C LYS A 591 49.83 1.40 10.90
N LYS A 592 50.94 2.02 11.32
CA LYS A 592 51.51 1.85 12.67
C LYS A 592 50.54 2.20 13.82
N PRO A 593 49.75 3.29 13.76
CA PRO A 593 48.77 3.57 14.79
C PRO A 593 47.72 2.46 14.94
N ASP A 594 47.16 1.99 13.82
CA ASP A 594 46.12 0.95 13.83
C ASP A 594 46.70 -0.41 14.26
N GLN A 595 47.92 -0.72 13.82
CA GLN A 595 48.70 -1.87 14.28
C GLN A 595 48.90 -1.84 15.80
N CYS A 596 49.28 -0.68 16.36
CA CYS A 596 49.45 -0.51 17.79
C CYS A 596 48.15 -0.77 18.55
N ARG A 597 47.04 -0.21 18.06
CA ARG A 597 45.71 -0.36 18.66
C ARG A 597 45.20 -1.80 18.66
N ALA A 598 45.34 -2.48 17.53
CA ALA A 598 44.95 -3.88 17.42
C ALA A 598 45.82 -4.78 18.34
N VAL A 599 47.14 -4.54 18.41
CA VAL A 599 48.05 -5.35 19.22
C VAL A 599 47.78 -5.22 20.72
N TYR A 600 47.56 -4.01 21.24
CA TYR A 600 47.17 -3.89 22.65
C TYR A 600 45.74 -4.40 22.86
N ALA A 601 44.84 -4.34 21.87
CA ALA A 601 43.50 -4.92 22.01
C ALA A 601 43.58 -6.45 22.19
N CYS A 602 44.48 -7.13 21.46
CA CYS A 602 44.75 -8.56 21.66
C CYS A 602 45.22 -8.92 23.07
N SER A 603 45.76 -7.97 23.86
CA SER A 603 46.12 -8.27 25.26
C SER A 603 44.91 -8.67 26.11
N HIS A 604 43.71 -8.17 25.79
CA HIS A 604 42.47 -8.57 26.45
C HIS A 604 42.03 -10.01 26.12
N LEU A 605 42.56 -10.62 25.05
CA LEU A 605 42.28 -12.03 24.73
C LEU A 605 42.98 -13.01 25.67
N PHE A 606 44.05 -12.57 26.35
CA PHE A 606 44.86 -13.36 27.28
C PHE A 606 44.50 -13.12 28.75
N TRP A 607 43.50 -12.27 29.00
CA TRP A 607 43.09 -11.86 30.35
C TRP A 607 41.59 -11.62 30.41
N VAL A 608 40.85 -12.65 30.82
CA VAL A 608 39.39 -12.63 30.99
C VAL A 608 39.07 -12.62 32.49
N ASP A 609 38.16 -11.75 32.91
CA ASP A 609 37.87 -11.49 34.33
C ASP A 609 36.98 -12.55 35.01
N ASP A 610 36.55 -13.58 34.29
CA ASP A 610 35.71 -14.67 34.82
C ASP A 610 36.47 -15.66 35.70
N GLN A 611 35.74 -16.43 36.52
CA GLN A 611 36.31 -17.35 37.52
C GLN A 611 37.16 -18.46 36.88
N ASP A 612 36.77 -18.93 35.69
CA ASP A 612 37.50 -19.91 34.87
C ASP A 612 38.21 -19.26 33.65
N GLY A 613 38.33 -17.92 33.66
CA GLY A 613 38.93 -17.16 32.57
C GLY A 613 40.45 -17.34 32.47
N ILE A 614 40.99 -17.30 31.24
CA ILE A 614 42.43 -17.34 30.98
C ILE A 614 43.09 -16.08 31.58
N LYS A 615 44.09 -16.28 32.44
CA LYS A 615 44.89 -15.21 33.08
C LYS A 615 46.37 -15.40 32.81
N ASP A 616 46.79 -15.18 31.57
CA ASP A 616 48.20 -15.24 31.17
C ASP A 616 48.82 -13.83 31.20
N GLY A 617 49.37 -13.46 32.37
CA GLY A 617 49.97 -12.16 32.57
C GLY A 617 51.23 -11.90 31.73
N GLU A 618 51.95 -12.96 31.33
CA GLU A 618 53.18 -12.85 30.54
C GLU A 618 52.88 -12.49 29.10
N ARG A 619 51.87 -13.14 28.50
CA ARG A 619 51.41 -12.82 27.14
C ARG A 619 50.76 -11.44 27.05
N VAL A 620 50.01 -11.03 28.08
CA VAL A 620 49.51 -9.65 28.20
C VAL A 620 50.67 -8.66 28.13
N LEU A 621 51.71 -8.87 28.94
CA LEU A 621 52.88 -8.00 28.96
C LEU A 621 53.63 -8.02 27.62
N LEU A 622 53.69 -9.17 26.94
CA LEU A 622 54.29 -9.30 25.62
C LEU A 622 53.54 -8.46 24.57
N CYS A 623 52.21 -8.52 24.54
CA CYS A 623 51.38 -7.68 23.67
C CYS A 623 51.59 -6.19 23.96
N LEU A 624 51.58 -5.80 25.22
CA LEU A 624 51.77 -4.42 25.64
C LEU A 624 53.18 -3.89 25.32
N LYS A 625 54.23 -4.69 25.53
CA LYS A 625 55.61 -4.35 25.12
C LYS A 625 55.73 -4.24 23.60
N ARG A 626 55.04 -5.10 22.85
CA ARG A 626 55.01 -5.04 21.39
C ARG A 626 54.29 -3.78 20.90
N ALA A 627 53.15 -3.45 21.47
CA ALA A 627 52.42 -2.19 21.19
C ALA A 627 53.30 -0.97 21.46
N LEU A 628 54.02 -0.96 22.59
CA LEU A 628 54.96 0.11 22.93
C LEU A 628 56.09 0.26 21.90
N ARG A 629 56.67 -0.85 21.43
CA ARG A 629 57.68 -0.82 20.35
C ARG A 629 57.13 -0.25 19.05
N ILE A 630 55.88 -0.57 18.72
CA ILE A 630 55.20 -0.06 17.51
C ILE A 630 54.90 1.44 17.66
N ALA A 631 54.45 1.89 18.84
CA ALA A 631 54.23 3.31 19.14
C ALA A 631 55.55 4.12 19.03
N ASN A 632 56.65 3.60 19.59
CA ASN A 632 57.99 4.21 19.44
C ASN A 632 58.43 4.31 17.97
N ALA A 633 58.21 3.27 17.17
CA ALA A 633 58.51 3.32 15.74
C ALA A 633 57.64 4.34 15.00
N ALA A 634 56.36 4.48 15.37
CA ALA A 634 55.46 5.50 14.81
C ALA A 634 55.92 6.92 15.17
N GLN A 635 56.34 7.14 16.42
CA GLN A 635 56.89 8.40 16.92
C GLN A 635 58.18 8.78 16.16
N GLN A 636 59.10 7.83 15.95
CA GLN A 636 60.33 8.08 15.18
C GLN A 636 60.06 8.49 13.73
N ILE A 637 59.06 7.86 13.08
CA ILE A 637 58.65 8.21 11.71
C ILE A 637 58.03 9.62 11.67
N ALA A 638 57.21 9.97 12.66
CA ALA A 638 56.60 11.29 12.78
C ALA A 638 57.67 12.38 13.00
N ASN A 639 58.63 12.14 13.90
CA ASN A 639 59.74 13.07 14.14
C ASN A 639 60.64 13.28 12.90
N ALA A 640 60.78 12.25 12.05
CA ALA A 640 61.50 12.35 10.78
C ALA A 640 60.73 13.16 9.71
N THR A 641 59.40 13.20 9.79
CA THR A 641 58.52 13.92 8.86
C THR A 641 58.17 15.29 9.47
N ARG A 642 59.04 16.28 9.27
CA ARG A 642 58.90 17.64 9.84
C ARG A 642 57.48 18.19 9.67
N GLY A 643 56.82 18.51 10.79
CA GLY A 643 55.51 19.19 10.82
C GLY A 643 54.32 18.34 11.25
N CYS A 644 54.50 17.09 11.68
CA CYS A 644 53.43 16.25 12.22
C CYS A 644 53.73 15.90 13.69
N SER A 645 52.85 16.30 14.63
CA SER A 645 52.94 15.79 16.01
C SER A 645 52.87 14.27 15.96
N GLY A 646 53.88 13.61 16.51
CA GLY A 646 53.85 12.15 16.67
C GLY A 646 52.69 11.73 17.58
N PRO A 647 52.28 10.46 17.54
CA PRO A 647 51.08 10.00 18.22
C PRO A 647 51.32 9.80 19.72
N VAL A 648 51.56 10.90 20.45
CA VAL A 648 51.62 10.92 21.93
C VAL A 648 50.36 10.28 22.53
N THR A 649 49.22 10.47 21.86
CA THR A 649 47.93 9.82 22.16
C THR A 649 48.03 8.30 22.27
N LEU A 650 48.81 7.61 21.44
CA LEU A 650 48.98 6.15 21.52
C LEU A 650 49.70 5.72 22.80
N PHE A 651 50.69 6.49 23.26
CA PHE A 651 51.37 6.18 24.52
C PHE A 651 50.44 6.36 25.72
N VAL A 652 49.58 7.38 25.70
CA VAL A 652 48.55 7.59 26.74
C VAL A 652 47.50 6.46 26.70
N GLU A 653 47.08 6.02 25.50
CA GLU A 653 46.19 4.86 25.33
C GLU A 653 46.83 3.57 25.91
N ILE A 654 48.11 3.30 25.60
CA ILE A 654 48.85 2.16 26.16
C ILE A 654 48.95 2.28 27.69
N LEU A 655 49.29 3.46 28.21
CA LEU A 655 49.35 3.70 29.66
C LEU A 655 48.03 3.31 30.33
N ASN A 656 46.90 3.74 29.77
CA ASN A 656 45.57 3.37 30.27
C ASN A 656 45.32 1.85 30.23
N LYS A 657 45.85 1.12 29.23
CA LYS A 657 45.81 -0.35 29.23
C LYS A 657 46.70 -0.98 30.31
N TYR A 658 47.89 -0.44 30.55
CA TYR A 658 48.73 -0.87 31.69
C TYR A 658 48.01 -0.65 33.02
N LEU A 659 47.38 0.51 33.20
CA LEU A 659 46.58 0.83 34.40
C LEU A 659 45.42 -0.17 34.58
N TYR A 660 44.69 -0.49 33.51
CA TYR A 660 43.61 -1.46 33.55
C TYR A 660 44.07 -2.83 34.07
N PHE A 661 45.12 -3.41 33.49
CA PHE A 661 45.59 -4.73 33.92
C PHE A 661 46.29 -4.70 35.29
N PHE A 662 46.91 -3.56 35.65
CA PHE A 662 47.42 -3.34 37.00
C PHE A 662 46.29 -3.36 38.04
N GLU A 663 45.14 -2.75 37.71
CA GLU A 663 43.96 -2.79 38.56
C GLU A 663 43.33 -4.19 38.65
N LYS A 664 43.34 -4.94 37.55
CA LYS A 664 42.88 -6.34 37.55
C LYS A 664 43.84 -7.31 38.25
N GLY A 665 44.97 -6.81 38.76
CA GLY A 665 45.89 -7.56 39.61
C GLY A 665 46.88 -8.42 38.83
N ASN A 666 47.20 -8.07 37.58
CA ASN A 666 48.24 -8.76 36.82
C ASN A 666 49.62 -8.55 37.47
N PRO A 667 50.28 -9.60 38.01
CA PRO A 667 51.54 -9.46 38.74
C PRO A 667 52.73 -9.04 37.85
N GLN A 668 52.63 -9.25 36.55
CA GLN A 668 53.69 -8.93 35.59
C GLN A 668 53.76 -7.42 35.27
N ILE A 669 52.71 -6.67 35.58
CA ILE A 669 52.68 -5.22 35.40
C ILE A 669 53.04 -4.57 36.73
N THR A 670 54.21 -3.95 36.76
CA THR A 670 54.75 -3.31 37.97
C THR A 670 54.50 -1.81 37.96
N SER A 671 54.45 -1.22 39.16
CA SER A 671 54.41 0.23 39.34
C SER A 671 55.60 0.93 38.67
N ALA A 672 56.75 0.28 38.62
CA ALA A 672 57.93 0.77 37.91
C ALA A 672 57.73 0.86 36.39
N ALA A 673 57.03 -0.11 35.78
CA ALA A 673 56.72 -0.07 34.35
C ALA A 673 55.75 1.08 34.01
N ILE A 674 54.75 1.32 34.88
CA ILE A 674 53.82 2.45 34.75
C ILE A 674 54.56 3.78 34.91
N GLN A 675 55.45 3.88 35.92
CA GLN A 675 56.27 5.06 36.14
C GLN A 675 57.14 5.38 34.92
N GLY A 676 57.83 4.38 34.35
CA GLY A 676 58.65 4.56 33.17
C GLY A 676 57.86 5.01 31.94
N LEU A 677 56.59 4.58 31.80
CA LEU A 677 55.71 5.07 30.74
C LEU A 677 55.27 6.52 30.93
N ILE A 678 54.97 6.92 32.17
CA ILE A 678 54.62 8.32 32.50
C ILE A 678 55.80 9.24 32.20
N GLU A 679 57.01 8.84 32.59
CA GLU A 679 58.24 9.59 32.32
C GLU A 679 58.50 9.69 30.81
N LEU A 680 58.30 8.60 30.06
CA LEU A 680 58.42 8.60 28.60
C LEU A 680 57.43 9.58 27.94
N ILE A 681 56.16 9.53 28.34
CA ILE A 681 55.12 10.44 27.79
C ILE A 681 55.46 11.89 28.11
N THR A 682 55.87 12.18 29.35
CA THR A 682 56.23 13.53 29.79
C THR A 682 57.42 14.08 29.00
N ASN A 683 58.44 13.26 28.75
CA ASN A 683 59.62 13.65 27.97
C ASN A 683 59.27 13.93 26.50
N GLU A 684 58.42 13.10 25.88
CA GLU A 684 57.99 13.29 24.49
C GLU A 684 57.11 14.54 24.33
N MET A 685 56.22 14.84 25.28
CA MET A 685 55.40 16.07 25.30
C MET A 685 56.23 17.34 25.50
N GLN A 686 57.38 17.25 26.18
CA GLN A 686 58.30 18.37 26.41
C GLN A 686 59.33 18.55 25.29
N SER A 687 59.33 17.68 24.28
CA SER A 687 60.30 17.74 23.18
C SER A 687 59.98 18.88 22.19
N ASP A 688 60.97 19.74 21.91
CA ASP A 688 60.86 20.94 21.03
C ASP A 688 60.40 20.63 19.59
N SER A 689 60.32 19.36 19.19
CA SER A 689 59.86 18.91 17.88
C SER A 689 58.34 18.73 17.75
N THR A 690 57.56 18.87 18.84
CA THR A 690 56.11 18.63 18.84
C THR A 690 55.29 19.92 18.76
N THR A 691 54.37 20.01 17.80
CA THR A 691 53.29 21.01 17.86
C THR A 691 52.31 20.59 18.95
N PRO A 692 51.96 21.45 19.93
CA PRO A 692 51.09 21.05 21.03
C PRO A 692 49.71 20.67 20.50
N ASP A 693 49.32 19.40 20.72
CA ASP A 693 47.96 18.93 20.48
C ASP A 693 47.17 19.03 21.80
N PRO A 694 46.31 20.04 21.97
CA PRO A 694 45.59 20.28 23.22
C PRO A 694 44.68 19.11 23.62
N ALA A 695 44.27 18.26 22.68
CA ALA A 695 43.47 17.08 22.99
C ALA A 695 44.31 16.00 23.70
N SER A 696 45.55 15.79 23.25
CA SER A 696 46.48 14.82 23.84
C SER A 696 46.92 15.23 25.26
N ASP A 697 47.16 16.53 25.47
CA ASP A 697 47.52 17.11 26.77
C ASP A 697 46.38 16.95 27.78
N ALA A 698 45.15 17.26 27.36
CA ALA A 698 43.96 17.09 28.18
C ALA A 698 43.69 15.62 28.53
N PHE A 699 43.94 14.71 27.59
CA PHE A 699 43.78 13.27 27.82
C PHE A 699 44.82 12.73 28.81
N PHE A 700 46.08 13.12 28.68
CA PHE A 700 47.13 12.77 29.63
C PHE A 700 46.85 13.35 31.02
N ALA A 701 46.51 14.64 31.11
CA ALA A 701 46.15 15.27 32.38
C ALA A 701 44.97 14.58 33.09
N SER A 702 43.98 14.11 32.32
CA SER A 702 42.86 13.34 32.86
C SER A 702 43.28 11.97 33.39
N THR A 703 44.15 11.26 32.66
CA THR A 703 44.76 9.99 33.11
C THR A 703 45.57 10.18 34.40
N ILE A 704 46.36 11.25 34.49
CA ILE A 704 47.12 11.62 35.69
C ILE A 704 46.20 11.91 36.88
N ARG A 705 45.11 12.67 36.69
CA ARG A 705 44.10 12.91 37.73
C ARG A 705 43.45 11.61 38.19
N TYR A 706 43.19 10.67 37.28
CA TYR A 706 42.65 9.35 37.63
C TYR A 706 43.62 8.57 38.54
N ILE A 707 44.92 8.56 38.23
CA ILE A 707 45.94 7.92 39.08
C ILE A 707 45.98 8.58 40.47
N GLN A 708 45.91 9.92 40.54
CA GLN A 708 45.86 10.65 41.81
C GLN A 708 44.60 10.33 42.62
N PHE A 709 43.45 10.22 41.95
CA PHE A 709 42.20 9.81 42.58
C PHE A 709 42.29 8.39 43.17
N GLN A 710 42.83 7.42 42.43
CA GLN A 710 43.00 6.05 42.93
C GLN A 710 43.94 5.97 44.15
N LYS A 711 44.96 6.83 44.23
CA LYS A 711 45.81 6.97 45.42
C LYS A 711 45.03 7.51 46.64
N GLN A 712 44.22 8.53 46.43
CA GLN A 712 43.46 9.19 47.50
C GLN A 712 42.32 8.33 48.06
N LYS A 713 41.79 7.40 47.24
CA LYS A 713 40.68 6.51 47.61
C LYS A 713 40.99 5.58 48.79
N GLY A 714 42.27 5.33 49.10
CA GLY A 714 42.70 4.46 50.20
C GLY A 714 42.40 2.97 49.99
N GLY A 715 42.88 2.11 50.90
CA GLY A 715 42.75 0.65 50.81
C GLY A 715 43.83 -0.05 49.97
N VAL A 716 43.65 -1.35 49.68
CA VAL A 716 44.63 -2.20 48.94
C VAL A 716 45.02 -1.60 47.57
N MET A 717 44.09 -0.88 46.93
CA MET A 717 44.35 -0.20 45.67
C MET A 717 45.13 1.10 45.87
N GLY A 718 44.81 1.92 46.87
CA GLY A 718 45.61 3.11 47.20
C GLY A 718 47.08 2.76 47.50
N GLU A 719 47.33 1.64 48.19
CA GLU A 719 48.68 1.13 48.48
C GLU A 719 49.42 0.69 47.21
N LYS A 720 48.75 -0.01 46.29
CA LYS A 720 49.34 -0.42 44.99
C LYS A 720 49.74 0.77 44.12
N PHE A 721 48.94 1.84 44.13
CA PHE A 721 49.22 3.05 43.34
C PHE A 721 50.17 4.04 44.05
N GLY A 722 50.38 3.91 45.36
CA GLY A 722 51.30 4.72 46.16
C GLY A 722 52.72 4.92 45.59
N PRO A 723 53.42 3.89 45.07
CA PRO A 723 54.78 4.02 44.55
C PRO A 723 54.90 4.75 43.21
N ILE A 724 53.81 4.95 42.46
CA ILE A 724 53.82 5.68 41.18
C ILE A 724 53.96 7.17 41.51
N LYS A 725 54.88 7.91 40.90
CA LYS A 725 55.03 9.37 41.06
C LYS A 725 54.32 10.06 39.89
N VAL A 726 53.41 10.98 40.22
CA VAL A 726 52.56 11.69 39.26
C VAL A 726 52.68 13.17 39.50
#